data_AF-A0A9W4P706-F1
#
_entry.id   AF-A0A9W4P706-F1
#
_cell.length_a   1.000
_cell.length_b   1.000
_cell.length_c   1.000
_cell.angle_alpha   90.00
_cell.angle_beta   90.00
_cell.angle_gamma   90.00
#
_symmetry.space_group_name_H-M   'P 1'
#
loop_
_entity.id
_entity.type
_entity.pdbx_description
1 polymer ?
#
loop_
_entity_poly.entity_id
_entity_poly.type
_entity_poly.pdbx_seq_one_letter_code
_entity_poly.pdbx_strand_id
1 'polypeptide(L)'
;MVQQENYDIVIVGAGPVGLLLSLCMSRWGYEVKHIDNRPVPTATGRADGIQPRSTEILRNLGLKRSIMAYEPAKVYDVAFWDPKGDGSGIGRTGSWPSCPRFIDTRYPFTTLVHQGKIERVFLDEIKKAGTTVERPWTIVGFKNDGANADYPVEVNLKCLDTNVIENVRAKYLFSGEGARSFVREQLNIKIHHKDPIAYVWGVMDGVVRTNFPDIETKCTIHSDAGSIMVIPREDNMVRLYVQIASSTDADWNPRKTATAEEVQQTAKNILKPYWIEWDRVEWYSVYPIGQGIAEKYTLDERVFMGGDACHTHSPKAGQGMNTAFHDALNMAWKIHAVESGLANRSILSTYESERKDIAETLLNFDSKYAALFSKRRPSAGEVGSASHTTVGAGGEEDEFVKTFKSSCEFTSGYGVAYRPNIFTWDASHPAKSALFKIPGVHLTPGRAFTPTTVTRLADANFVELEQEVPANGAFRIFVFAGNQSKTKKAIADMAANLEKERSFLSVYRRSDIADVSFFERHNPHSKLFTLSVIYAGSKNTIDVDCIPQVLRDYHHHLYADDIPDVRVPRAQFAAHEKLGFDAEKGGVVVTRPDSHVACTVQLVEGSGTVDALNEFFNAFSTKPLGQDSQQSRLGQMPSLDLSYVFSISTPHHLQRGSCLQPSHLKIKITYLTSKAKMLTLSVEAQLEGVTALLPTDTEENPYFYTFRVQCTSCHETHPNWVSFNRFEVHEIPGSRGEANFVWKCRLCTKTHTASIISGPKPYEAQEKQSSQKIIEMDCRGLEFIEFKPDGDWEAKAVDSTTTFSGIDLSEGEWYDYDEKKGEEVSIKEITWTVGR
;
A
#
# COMPACT_ATOMS: atom_id res chain seq x y z
N MET A 1 -7.15 -19.62 32.25
CA MET A 1 -7.48 -18.23 31.86
C MET A 1 -6.83 -18.02 30.51
N VAL A 2 -7.63 -17.84 29.45
CA VAL A 2 -7.08 -17.48 28.13
C VAL A 2 -6.50 -16.07 28.28
N GLN A 3 -5.22 -15.91 28.00
CA GLN A 3 -4.56 -14.61 28.09
C GLN A 3 -5.12 -13.71 26.99
N GLN A 4 -5.73 -12.59 27.35
CA GLN A 4 -6.26 -11.63 26.39
C GLN A 4 -5.08 -10.97 25.66
N GLU A 5 -5.07 -11.08 24.33
CA GLU A 5 -4.01 -10.50 23.50
C GLU A 5 -4.22 -9.00 23.31
N ASN A 6 -3.11 -8.25 23.30
CA ASN A 6 -3.09 -6.79 23.20
C ASN A 6 -2.30 -6.35 21.97
N TYR A 7 -2.84 -5.39 21.22
CA TYR A 7 -2.24 -4.87 20.00
C TYR A 7 -2.18 -3.34 20.03
N ASP A 8 -1.22 -2.72 19.34
CA ASP A 8 -1.27 -1.27 19.15
C ASP A 8 -2.46 -0.90 18.23
N ILE A 9 -2.73 -1.71 17.21
CA ILE A 9 -3.84 -1.47 16.30
C ILE A 9 -4.46 -2.76 15.76
N VAL A 10 -5.79 -2.80 15.72
CA VAL A 10 -6.56 -3.78 14.95
C VAL A 10 -7.02 -3.13 13.66
N ILE A 11 -6.70 -3.75 12.52
CA ILE A 11 -7.08 -3.30 11.17
C ILE A 11 -8.03 -4.33 10.58
N VAL A 12 -9.23 -3.88 10.19
CA VAL A 12 -10.27 -4.74 9.59
C VAL A 12 -10.41 -4.40 8.12
N GLY A 13 -10.09 -5.34 7.23
CA GLY A 13 -10.17 -5.18 5.78
C GLY A 13 -8.81 -4.95 5.14
N ALA A 14 -8.38 -5.92 4.34
CA ALA A 14 -7.11 -5.94 3.61
C ALA A 14 -7.28 -5.46 2.16
N GLY A 15 -8.03 -4.38 1.97
CA GLY A 15 -7.96 -3.56 0.77
C GLY A 15 -6.72 -2.63 0.79
N PRO A 16 -6.58 -1.75 -0.22
CA PRO A 16 -5.41 -0.87 -0.35
C PRO A 16 -5.11 -0.01 0.89
N VAL A 17 -6.15 0.51 1.56
CA VAL A 17 -5.99 1.32 2.79
C VAL A 17 -5.45 0.49 3.96
N GLY A 18 -6.02 -0.68 4.23
CA GLY A 18 -5.61 -1.54 5.34
C GLY A 18 -4.22 -2.12 5.13
N LEU A 19 -3.89 -2.54 3.91
CA LEU A 19 -2.57 -3.06 3.56
C LEU A 19 -1.47 -2.01 3.70
N LEU A 20 -1.66 -0.78 3.21
CA LEU A 20 -0.66 0.27 3.37
C LEU A 20 -0.49 0.67 4.83
N LEU A 21 -1.59 0.82 5.58
CA LEU A 21 -1.56 1.16 7.01
C LEU A 21 -0.81 0.08 7.80
N SER A 22 -1.15 -1.20 7.58
CA SER A 22 -0.50 -2.34 8.21
C SER A 22 0.99 -2.39 7.90
N LEU A 23 1.39 -2.13 6.65
CA LEU A 23 2.80 -2.10 6.26
C LEU A 23 3.59 -1.01 7.00
N CYS A 24 3.06 0.22 7.04
CA CYS A 24 3.70 1.33 7.74
C CYS A 24 3.85 1.01 9.23
N MET A 25 2.76 0.61 9.89
CA MET A 25 2.74 0.31 11.32
C MET A 25 3.70 -0.83 11.67
N SER A 26 3.69 -1.92 10.91
CA SER A 26 4.58 -3.07 11.14
C SER A 26 6.05 -2.69 10.96
N ARG A 27 6.40 -1.95 9.89
CA ARG A 27 7.78 -1.51 9.66
C ARG A 27 8.31 -0.53 10.70
N TRP A 28 7.42 0.21 11.36
CA TRP A 28 7.79 1.16 12.42
C TRP A 28 7.78 0.50 13.81
N GLY A 29 7.53 -0.81 13.89
CA GLY A 29 7.68 -1.61 15.11
C GLY A 29 6.44 -1.65 16.00
N TYR A 30 5.25 -1.44 15.44
CA TYR A 30 3.99 -1.56 16.18
C TYR A 30 3.40 -2.97 16.06
N GLU A 31 2.70 -3.41 17.10
CA GLU A 31 1.99 -4.68 17.13
C GLU A 31 0.63 -4.55 16.41
N VAL A 32 0.46 -5.27 15.31
CA VAL A 32 -0.70 -5.12 14.40
C VAL A 32 -1.46 -6.44 14.27
N LYS A 33 -2.75 -6.43 14.63
CA LYS A 33 -3.70 -7.48 14.24
C LYS A 33 -4.42 -7.04 12.96
N HIS A 34 -4.19 -7.70 11.84
CA HIS A 34 -4.82 -7.36 10.57
C HIS A 34 -5.65 -8.54 10.06
N ILE A 35 -6.95 -8.32 9.87
CA ILE A 35 -7.88 -9.34 9.40
C ILE A 35 -8.57 -8.95 8.09
N ASP A 36 -9.00 -9.95 7.31
CA ASP A 36 -9.89 -9.76 6.16
C ASP A 36 -10.85 -10.95 6.05
N ASN A 37 -12.10 -10.69 5.64
CA ASN A 37 -13.14 -11.71 5.56
C ASN A 37 -13.06 -12.54 4.27
N ARG A 38 -12.32 -12.09 3.24
CA ARG A 38 -12.13 -12.85 2.03
C ARG A 38 -11.09 -13.94 2.28
N PRO A 39 -11.28 -15.17 1.76
CA PRO A 39 -10.33 -16.26 1.97
C PRO A 39 -9.00 -15.99 1.26
N VAL A 40 -9.03 -15.31 0.12
CA VAL A 40 -7.87 -15.01 -0.72
C VAL A 40 -7.79 -13.52 -1.07
N PRO A 41 -6.61 -13.00 -1.46
CA PRO A 41 -6.48 -11.67 -2.08
C PRO A 41 -7.39 -11.53 -3.29
N THR A 42 -7.59 -10.29 -3.76
CA THR A 42 -8.44 -10.01 -4.92
C THR A 42 -8.05 -10.87 -6.12
N ALA A 43 -8.93 -11.80 -6.53
CA ALA A 43 -8.70 -12.73 -7.63
C ALA A 43 -8.83 -12.05 -9.01
N THR A 44 -9.92 -11.30 -9.22
CA THR A 44 -10.20 -10.51 -10.42
C THR A 44 -11.01 -9.24 -10.09
N GLY A 45 -11.08 -8.27 -11.02
CA GLY A 45 -12.26 -7.40 -11.09
C GLY A 45 -12.40 -6.20 -10.16
N ARG A 46 -11.30 -5.65 -9.63
CA ARG A 46 -11.33 -4.40 -8.85
C ARG A 46 -10.42 -3.33 -9.45
N ALA A 47 -9.84 -2.43 -8.63
CA ALA A 47 -9.04 -1.32 -9.12
C ALA A 47 -7.81 -1.79 -9.93
N ASP A 48 -7.27 -0.89 -10.75
CA ASP A 48 -6.08 -1.16 -11.57
C ASP A 48 -5.14 0.06 -11.68
N GLY A 49 -5.69 1.27 -11.64
CA GLY A 49 -4.95 2.52 -11.82
C GLY A 49 -4.22 3.02 -10.57
N ILE A 50 -2.90 3.19 -10.70
CA ILE A 50 -2.03 3.94 -9.78
C ILE A 50 -1.62 5.25 -10.47
N GLN A 51 -1.98 6.37 -9.85
CA GLN A 51 -1.68 7.71 -10.34
C GLN A 51 -0.22 8.10 -10.08
N PRO A 52 0.32 9.12 -10.79
CA PRO A 52 1.69 9.61 -10.61
C PRO A 52 2.09 9.83 -9.14
N ARG A 53 1.27 10.56 -8.37
CA ARG A 53 1.58 10.83 -6.95
C ARG A 53 1.59 9.57 -6.09
N SER A 54 0.69 8.62 -6.36
CA SER A 54 0.68 7.33 -5.65
C SER A 54 1.89 6.47 -6.00
N THR A 55 2.39 6.55 -7.23
CA THR A 55 3.63 5.88 -7.64
C THR A 55 4.84 6.38 -6.84
N GLU A 56 4.88 7.68 -6.50
CA GLU A 56 5.91 8.25 -5.61
C GLU A 56 5.77 7.76 -4.17
N ILE A 57 4.54 7.68 -3.63
CA ILE A 57 4.30 7.11 -2.30
C ILE A 57 4.78 5.66 -2.25
N LEU A 58 4.44 4.86 -3.26
CA LEU A 58 4.86 3.46 -3.36
C LEU A 58 6.38 3.33 -3.58
N ARG A 59 7.04 4.32 -4.20
CA ARG A 59 8.50 4.35 -4.31
C ARG A 59 9.16 4.62 -2.95
N ASN A 60 8.62 5.54 -2.15
CA ASN A 60 9.09 5.85 -0.79
C ASN A 60 8.84 4.70 0.19
N LEU A 61 7.85 3.85 -0.09
CA LEU A 61 7.63 2.58 0.61
C LEU A 61 8.47 1.42 0.03
N GLY A 62 9.27 1.63 -1.01
CA GLY A 62 10.08 0.59 -1.63
C GLY A 62 9.31 -0.44 -2.46
N LEU A 63 8.02 -0.21 -2.73
CA LEU A 63 7.13 -1.16 -3.41
C LEU A 63 7.15 -1.02 -4.94
N LYS A 64 7.48 0.17 -5.45
CA LYS A 64 7.43 0.47 -6.89
C LYS A 64 8.17 -0.57 -7.74
N ARG A 65 9.36 -1.03 -7.33
CA ARG A 65 10.15 -1.99 -8.11
C ARG A 65 9.41 -3.32 -8.29
N SER A 66 8.85 -3.85 -7.20
CA SER A 66 8.11 -5.13 -7.23
C SER A 66 6.82 -5.00 -8.04
N ILE A 67 6.13 -3.86 -7.98
CA ILE A 67 4.95 -3.60 -8.82
C ILE A 67 5.32 -3.54 -10.30
N MET A 68 6.41 -2.84 -10.63
CA MET A 68 6.88 -2.72 -12.02
C MET A 68 7.40 -4.03 -12.61
N ALA A 69 7.74 -5.02 -11.77
CA ALA A 69 8.15 -6.35 -12.21
C ALA A 69 6.99 -7.18 -12.80
N TYR A 70 5.74 -6.76 -12.58
CA TYR A 70 4.56 -7.33 -13.24
C TYR A 70 4.26 -6.70 -14.62
N GLU A 71 5.19 -5.90 -15.15
CA GLU A 71 5.09 -5.26 -16.47
C GLU A 71 3.75 -4.52 -16.66
N PRO A 72 3.41 -3.59 -15.76
CA PRO A 72 2.14 -2.87 -15.82
C PRO A 72 2.03 -2.04 -17.11
N ALA A 73 0.83 -1.89 -17.63
CA ALA A 73 0.57 -0.93 -18.70
C ALA A 73 0.82 0.50 -18.20
N LYS A 74 1.41 1.33 -19.05
CA LYS A 74 1.76 2.73 -18.73
C LYS A 74 1.04 3.68 -19.68
N VAL A 75 0.13 4.46 -19.13
CA VAL A 75 -0.66 5.41 -19.91
C VAL A 75 -0.04 6.79 -19.85
N TYR A 76 0.56 7.20 -20.97
CA TYR A 76 1.13 8.53 -21.16
C TYR A 76 0.17 9.51 -21.84
N ASP A 77 -0.80 8.99 -22.60
CA ASP A 77 -1.73 9.78 -23.42
C ASP A 77 -3.16 9.23 -23.28
N VAL A 78 -4.15 10.08 -23.50
CA VAL A 78 -5.58 9.80 -23.45
C VAL A 78 -6.21 10.27 -24.76
N ALA A 79 -6.76 9.35 -25.54
CA ALA A 79 -7.45 9.69 -26.78
C ALA A 79 -8.96 9.94 -26.55
N PHE A 80 -9.54 10.82 -27.36
CA PHE A 80 -10.95 11.18 -27.32
C PHE A 80 -11.59 10.88 -28.66
N TRP A 81 -12.74 10.21 -28.61
CA TRP A 81 -13.50 9.79 -29.78
C TRP A 81 -14.96 10.23 -29.65
N ASP A 82 -15.51 10.76 -30.73
CA ASP A 82 -16.87 11.27 -30.82
C ASP A 82 -17.52 10.86 -32.16
N PRO A 83 -18.86 10.97 -32.30
CA PRO A 83 -19.53 10.82 -33.59
C PRO A 83 -19.00 11.83 -34.61
N LYS A 84 -18.71 11.35 -35.82
CA LYS A 84 -18.43 12.19 -36.97
C LYS A 84 -19.73 12.85 -37.44
N GLY A 85 -19.67 14.13 -37.81
CA GLY A 85 -20.83 14.88 -38.27
C GLY A 85 -21.45 14.38 -39.60
N ASP A 86 -20.79 13.47 -40.29
CA ASP A 86 -21.24 12.84 -41.55
C ASP A 86 -21.99 11.51 -41.34
N GLY A 87 -22.17 11.07 -40.09
CA GLY A 87 -22.84 9.81 -39.77
C GLY A 87 -22.04 8.54 -40.07
N SER A 88 -20.76 8.65 -40.45
CA SER A 88 -19.89 7.49 -40.75
C SER A 88 -19.37 6.74 -39.51
N GLY A 89 -19.97 6.98 -38.34
CA GLY A 89 -19.59 6.45 -37.03
C GLY A 89 -18.63 7.36 -36.27
N ILE A 90 -17.78 6.79 -35.41
CA ILE A 90 -16.87 7.57 -34.55
C ILE A 90 -15.54 7.94 -35.21
N GLY A 91 -14.92 9.03 -34.75
CA GLY A 91 -13.59 9.48 -35.15
C GLY A 91 -12.81 10.09 -34.00
N ARG A 92 -11.47 9.96 -34.02
CA ARG A 92 -10.59 10.59 -33.02
C ARG A 92 -10.67 12.11 -33.16
N THR A 93 -11.09 12.79 -32.10
CA THR A 93 -11.19 14.25 -32.04
C THR A 93 -9.95 14.91 -31.46
N GLY A 94 -9.17 14.16 -30.68
CA GLY A 94 -7.90 14.61 -30.13
C GLY A 94 -7.26 13.57 -29.22
N SER A 95 -6.07 13.90 -28.73
CA SER A 95 -5.35 13.12 -27.73
C SER A 95 -4.62 14.08 -26.78
N TRP A 96 -4.52 13.71 -25.51
CA TRP A 96 -3.96 14.57 -24.45
C TRP A 96 -3.02 13.78 -23.54
N PRO A 97 -1.89 14.37 -23.10
CA PRO A 97 -1.06 13.73 -22.10
C PRO A 97 -1.87 13.37 -20.84
N SER A 98 -1.79 12.12 -20.40
CA SER A 98 -2.42 11.66 -19.14
C SER A 98 -1.91 12.44 -17.94
N CYS A 99 -0.65 12.86 -17.98
CA CYS A 99 -0.06 13.78 -17.03
C CYS A 99 0.61 14.93 -17.81
N PRO A 100 -0.06 16.09 -17.93
CA PRO A 100 0.48 17.21 -18.68
C PRO A 100 1.79 17.73 -18.12
N ARG A 101 2.62 18.31 -19.01
CA ARG A 101 3.94 18.79 -18.64
C ARG A 101 3.92 19.85 -17.54
N PHE A 102 2.89 20.65 -17.32
CA PHE A 102 2.94 21.63 -16.22
C PHE A 102 2.94 20.97 -14.82
N ILE A 103 2.52 19.71 -14.72
CA ILE A 103 2.64 18.92 -13.48
C ILE A 103 4.07 18.40 -13.41
N ASP A 104 4.75 18.74 -12.32
CA ASP A 104 6.12 18.34 -12.12
C ASP A 104 6.18 17.02 -11.34
N THR A 105 6.43 15.93 -12.06
CA THR A 105 6.44 14.56 -11.52
C THR A 105 7.55 13.73 -12.15
N ARG A 106 8.09 12.77 -11.40
CA ARG A 106 9.05 11.78 -11.90
C ARG A 106 8.40 10.70 -12.75
N TYR A 107 7.10 10.48 -12.59
CA TYR A 107 6.36 9.39 -13.20
C TYR A 107 5.17 9.94 -14.00
N PRO A 108 5.39 10.53 -15.19
CA PRO A 108 4.36 11.23 -15.96
C PRO A 108 3.42 10.26 -16.71
N PHE A 109 2.96 9.22 -16.03
CA PHE A 109 2.07 8.19 -16.57
C PHE A 109 1.21 7.58 -15.46
N THR A 110 0.02 7.10 -15.84
CA THR A 110 -0.78 6.23 -14.97
C THR A 110 -0.28 4.80 -15.12
N THR A 111 -0.03 4.10 -14.02
CA THR A 111 0.36 2.69 -14.01
C THR A 111 -0.90 1.83 -13.85
N LEU A 112 -1.12 0.86 -14.75
CA LEU A 112 -2.30 0.00 -14.75
C LEU A 112 -1.89 -1.46 -14.57
N VAL A 113 -2.34 -2.07 -13.48
CA VAL A 113 -2.05 -3.47 -13.14
C VAL A 113 -3.12 -4.05 -12.23
N HIS A 114 -3.37 -5.35 -12.34
CA HIS A 114 -4.35 -6.04 -11.51
C HIS A 114 -4.13 -5.78 -10.00
N GLN A 115 -5.18 -5.34 -9.29
CA GLN A 115 -5.12 -5.07 -7.85
C GLN A 115 -4.59 -6.27 -7.04
N GLY A 116 -4.93 -7.51 -7.40
CA GLY A 116 -4.39 -8.69 -6.72
C GLY A 116 -2.85 -8.78 -6.78
N LYS A 117 -2.23 -8.34 -7.89
CA LYS A 117 -0.76 -8.28 -8.01
C LYS A 117 -0.18 -7.20 -7.07
N ILE A 118 -0.87 -6.05 -6.92
CA ILE A 118 -0.51 -5.00 -5.96
C ILE A 118 -0.62 -5.51 -4.52
N GLU A 119 -1.76 -6.16 -4.18
CA GLU A 119 -2.01 -6.69 -2.83
C GLU A 119 -0.94 -7.72 -2.43
N ARG A 120 -0.51 -8.60 -3.34
CA ARG A 120 0.58 -9.57 -3.10
C ARG A 120 1.88 -8.87 -2.69
N VAL A 121 2.26 -7.79 -3.39
CA VAL A 121 3.46 -7.00 -3.03
C VAL A 121 3.35 -6.45 -1.61
N PHE A 122 2.18 -5.93 -1.21
CA PHE A 122 1.98 -5.48 0.16
C PHE A 122 2.06 -6.63 1.16
N LEU A 123 1.38 -7.76 0.89
CA LEU A 123 1.37 -8.93 1.78
C LEU A 123 2.78 -9.48 2.02
N ASP A 124 3.60 -9.57 0.97
CA ASP A 124 4.99 -10.01 1.08
C ASP A 124 5.82 -9.07 1.97
N GLU A 125 5.63 -7.77 1.83
CA GLU A 125 6.37 -6.77 2.61
C GLU A 125 5.87 -6.64 4.06
N ILE A 126 4.56 -6.80 4.30
CA ILE A 126 3.98 -6.90 5.65
C ILE A 126 4.54 -8.12 6.36
N LYS A 127 4.61 -9.27 5.67
CA LYS A 127 5.20 -10.51 6.20
C LYS A 127 6.67 -10.34 6.55
N LYS A 128 7.46 -9.68 5.70
CA LYS A 128 8.87 -9.36 6.00
C LYS A 128 9.02 -8.42 7.20
N ALA A 129 8.03 -7.59 7.46
CA ALA A 129 7.98 -6.70 8.62
C ALA A 129 7.49 -7.39 9.92
N GLY A 130 7.16 -8.69 9.87
CA GLY A 130 6.78 -9.48 11.05
C GLY A 130 5.28 -9.64 11.29
N THR A 131 4.42 -9.08 10.42
CA THR A 131 2.96 -9.15 10.56
C THR A 131 2.37 -10.04 9.46
N THR A 132 1.24 -10.70 9.72
CA THR A 132 0.46 -11.39 8.69
C THR A 132 -0.97 -10.92 8.68
N VAL A 133 -1.62 -11.01 7.52
CA VAL A 133 -3.06 -10.74 7.43
C VAL A 133 -3.81 -12.05 7.59
N GLU A 134 -4.60 -12.15 8.64
CA GLU A 134 -5.40 -13.34 8.96
C GLU A 134 -6.69 -13.38 8.14
N ARG A 135 -6.96 -14.54 7.56
CA ARG A 135 -8.11 -14.80 6.69
C ARG A 135 -8.63 -16.22 6.93
N PRO A 136 -9.92 -16.49 6.68
CA PRO A 136 -11.01 -15.53 6.56
C PRO A 136 -11.53 -15.16 7.96
N TRP A 137 -11.32 -13.91 8.37
CA TRP A 137 -11.73 -13.40 9.67
C TRP A 137 -12.58 -12.14 9.51
N THR A 138 -13.63 -12.02 10.32
CA THR A 138 -14.48 -10.82 10.35
C THR A 138 -14.56 -10.26 11.76
N ILE A 139 -14.82 -8.95 11.85
CA ILE A 139 -15.27 -8.32 13.08
C ILE A 139 -16.75 -8.65 13.32
N VAL A 140 -17.13 -8.88 14.57
CA VAL A 140 -18.52 -9.12 14.99
C VAL A 140 -18.96 -8.20 16.12
N GLY A 141 -18.04 -7.41 16.67
CA GLY A 141 -18.31 -6.40 17.68
C GLY A 141 -17.06 -5.65 18.09
N PHE A 142 -17.25 -4.44 18.63
CA PHE A 142 -16.20 -3.72 19.35
C PHE A 142 -16.82 -2.78 20.39
N LYS A 143 -16.03 -2.42 21.39
CA LYS A 143 -16.37 -1.43 22.42
C LYS A 143 -15.12 -0.66 22.81
N ASN A 144 -15.21 0.67 22.82
CA ASN A 144 -14.26 1.48 23.57
C ASN A 144 -14.80 1.69 24.98
N ASP A 145 -14.42 0.80 25.90
CA ASP A 145 -14.95 0.78 27.28
C ASP A 145 -14.00 1.43 28.29
N GLY A 146 -12.74 1.70 27.88
CA GLY A 146 -11.72 2.23 28.77
C GLY A 146 -11.37 1.32 29.95
N ALA A 147 -11.80 0.04 29.92
CA ALA A 147 -11.57 -0.90 31.01
C ALA A 147 -10.08 -1.24 31.20
N ASN A 148 -9.29 -1.08 30.13
CA ASN A 148 -7.83 -1.09 30.18
C ASN A 148 -7.31 0.28 29.75
N ALA A 149 -6.50 0.93 30.60
CA ALA A 149 -5.99 2.28 30.36
C ALA A 149 -5.06 2.36 29.14
N ASP A 150 -4.27 1.30 28.91
CA ASP A 150 -3.32 1.22 27.80
C ASP A 150 -4.00 0.73 26.52
N TYR A 151 -4.92 -0.24 26.63
CA TYR A 151 -5.64 -0.85 25.49
C TYR A 151 -7.17 -0.74 25.63
N PRO A 152 -7.75 0.47 25.48
CA PRO A 152 -9.13 0.75 25.84
C PRO A 152 -10.18 0.20 24.86
N VAL A 153 -9.77 -0.25 23.67
CA VAL A 153 -10.68 -0.77 22.65
C VAL A 153 -10.70 -2.30 22.71
N GLU A 154 -11.82 -2.89 23.07
CA GLU A 154 -12.08 -4.33 22.92
C GLU A 154 -12.65 -4.61 21.52
N VAL A 155 -12.11 -5.61 20.84
CA VAL A 155 -12.54 -6.03 19.50
C VAL A 155 -12.86 -7.53 19.50
N ASN A 156 -14.05 -7.88 19.03
CA ASN A 156 -14.53 -9.26 18.94
C ASN A 156 -14.44 -9.71 17.48
N LEU A 157 -13.61 -10.71 17.24
CA LEU A 157 -13.27 -11.26 15.93
C LEU A 157 -13.84 -12.67 15.81
N LYS A 158 -14.20 -13.06 14.59
CA LYS A 158 -14.73 -14.38 14.27
C LYS A 158 -14.02 -14.95 13.05
N CYS A 159 -13.43 -16.13 13.21
CA CYS A 159 -12.95 -16.94 12.10
C CYS A 159 -14.16 -17.51 11.34
N LEU A 160 -14.23 -17.27 10.04
CA LEU A 160 -15.38 -17.70 9.23
C LEU A 160 -15.35 -19.20 8.95
N ASP A 161 -14.17 -19.82 8.88
CA ASP A 161 -14.04 -21.26 8.64
C ASP A 161 -14.39 -22.08 9.88
N THR A 162 -13.85 -21.70 11.04
CA THR A 162 -13.95 -22.49 12.27
C THR A 162 -15.06 -22.03 13.21
N ASN A 163 -15.66 -20.87 12.94
CA ASN A 163 -16.56 -20.14 13.85
C ASN A 163 -15.95 -19.79 15.22
N VAL A 164 -14.63 -19.95 15.40
CA VAL A 164 -13.92 -19.53 16.61
C VAL A 164 -14.06 -18.02 16.80
N ILE A 165 -14.35 -17.61 18.04
CA ILE A 165 -14.42 -16.20 18.45
C ILE A 165 -13.16 -15.88 19.24
N GLU A 166 -12.50 -14.79 18.86
CA GLU A 166 -11.33 -14.23 19.53
C GLU A 166 -11.65 -12.83 20.04
N ASN A 167 -11.30 -12.54 21.29
CA ASN A 167 -11.48 -11.21 21.89
C ASN A 167 -10.11 -10.62 22.18
N VAL A 168 -9.78 -9.54 21.49
CA VAL A 168 -8.51 -8.83 21.63
C VAL A 168 -8.73 -7.43 22.17
N ARG A 169 -7.69 -6.82 22.73
CA ARG A 169 -7.69 -5.39 23.09
C ARG A 169 -6.67 -4.63 22.29
N ALA A 170 -6.98 -3.36 21.99
CA ALA A 170 -6.13 -2.50 21.20
C ALA A 170 -6.13 -1.05 21.67
N LYS A 171 -5.07 -0.31 21.31
CA LYS A 171 -5.07 1.17 21.42
C LYS A 171 -5.95 1.81 20.36
N TYR A 172 -6.03 1.20 19.17
CA TYR A 172 -6.74 1.72 18.02
C TYR A 172 -7.48 0.62 17.25
N LEU A 173 -8.63 0.97 16.67
CA LEU A 173 -9.35 0.15 15.69
C LEU A 173 -9.48 0.96 14.40
N PHE A 174 -9.09 0.36 13.27
CA PHE A 174 -9.22 0.96 11.96
C PHE A 174 -10.05 0.07 11.03
N SER A 175 -11.15 0.62 10.49
CA SER A 175 -11.97 -0.05 9.48
C SER A 175 -11.56 0.38 8.07
N GLY A 176 -11.06 -0.60 7.31
CA GLY A 176 -10.84 -0.58 5.87
C GLY A 176 -11.75 -1.57 5.12
N GLU A 177 -12.92 -1.93 5.69
CA GLU A 177 -13.85 -2.95 5.20
C GLU A 177 -14.53 -2.59 3.85
N GLY A 178 -14.44 -1.32 3.46
CA GLY A 178 -15.04 -0.78 2.26
C GLY A 178 -16.53 -0.43 2.41
N ALA A 179 -17.25 -0.41 1.29
CA ALA A 179 -18.60 0.18 1.23
C ALA A 179 -19.64 -0.44 2.16
N ARG A 180 -19.45 -1.68 2.65
CA ARG A 180 -20.33 -2.39 3.60
C ARG A 180 -19.66 -2.60 4.96
N SER A 181 -19.08 -1.53 5.51
CA SER A 181 -18.37 -1.58 6.79
C SER A 181 -19.31 -1.88 7.96
N PHE A 182 -19.02 -2.97 8.69
CA PHE A 182 -19.68 -3.31 9.94
C PHE A 182 -19.43 -2.23 11.00
N VAL A 183 -18.20 -1.72 11.09
CA VAL A 183 -17.85 -0.66 12.06
C VAL A 183 -18.70 0.58 11.83
N ARG A 184 -18.86 1.03 10.57
CA ARG A 184 -19.69 2.18 10.25
C ARG A 184 -21.16 1.95 10.61
N GLU A 185 -21.69 0.76 10.30
CA GLU A 185 -23.07 0.38 10.59
C GLU A 185 -23.34 0.30 12.10
N GLN A 186 -22.46 -0.35 12.87
CA GLN A 186 -22.58 -0.44 14.32
C GLN A 186 -22.57 0.95 14.98
N LEU A 187 -21.84 1.91 14.41
CA LEU A 187 -21.78 3.29 14.88
C LEU A 187 -22.92 4.18 14.36
N ASN A 188 -23.80 3.64 13.51
CA ASN A 188 -24.88 4.38 12.85
C ASN A 188 -24.38 5.65 12.14
N ILE A 189 -23.17 5.61 11.57
CA ILE A 189 -22.61 6.72 10.80
C ILE A 189 -23.19 6.68 9.39
N LYS A 190 -23.89 7.74 8.99
CA LYS A 190 -24.57 7.79 7.70
C LYS A 190 -23.60 8.17 6.57
N ILE A 191 -23.94 7.73 5.36
CA ILE A 191 -23.33 8.18 4.11
C ILE A 191 -24.26 9.19 3.46
N HIS A 192 -23.75 10.38 3.15
CA HIS A 192 -24.42 11.36 2.30
C HIS A 192 -24.08 11.10 0.84
N HIS A 193 -25.10 10.85 0.03
CA HIS A 193 -24.98 10.66 -1.41
C HIS A 193 -25.23 11.98 -2.14
N LYS A 194 -24.37 12.33 -3.10
CA LYS A 194 -24.36 13.67 -3.70
C LYS A 194 -25.24 13.87 -4.93
N ASP A 195 -25.71 12.82 -5.60
CA ASP A 195 -26.81 12.85 -6.58
C ASP A 195 -27.15 11.41 -7.07
N PRO A 196 -28.41 11.13 -7.47
CA PRO A 196 -28.88 9.80 -7.86
C PRO A 196 -28.76 9.50 -9.36
N ILE A 197 -27.93 10.21 -10.15
CA ILE A 197 -27.77 9.86 -11.58
C ILE A 197 -27.05 8.52 -11.68
N ALA A 198 -27.85 7.45 -11.65
CA ALA A 198 -27.39 6.10 -11.67
C ALA A 198 -27.11 5.71 -13.13
N TYR A 199 -25.89 6.04 -13.57
CA TYR A 199 -25.35 5.36 -14.73
C TYR A 199 -25.01 3.93 -14.31
N VAL A 200 -25.51 2.96 -15.06
CA VAL A 200 -25.09 1.57 -14.94
C VAL A 200 -24.03 1.31 -16.00
N TRP A 201 -22.87 0.89 -15.53
CA TRP A 201 -21.73 0.53 -16.36
C TRP A 201 -21.47 -0.97 -16.25
N GLY A 202 -21.30 -1.61 -17.39
CA GLY A 202 -20.63 -2.90 -17.49
C GLY A 202 -19.13 -2.65 -17.51
N VAL A 203 -18.38 -3.41 -16.72
CA VAL A 203 -16.92 -3.41 -16.74
C VAL A 203 -16.49 -4.80 -17.15
N MET A 204 -15.60 -4.89 -18.14
CA MET A 204 -15.13 -6.16 -18.67
C MET A 204 -13.62 -6.12 -18.88
N ASP A 205 -12.93 -7.11 -18.32
CA ASP A 205 -11.50 -7.36 -18.49
C ASP A 205 -11.36 -8.54 -19.45
N GLY A 206 -10.59 -8.36 -20.52
CA GLY A 206 -10.39 -9.42 -21.49
C GLY A 206 -9.36 -9.10 -22.54
N VAL A 207 -9.01 -10.11 -23.32
CA VAL A 207 -8.16 -9.96 -24.51
C VAL A 207 -9.07 -9.88 -25.71
N VAL A 208 -8.89 -8.84 -26.53
CA VAL A 208 -9.77 -8.53 -27.65
C VAL A 208 -9.01 -8.49 -28.96
N ARG A 209 -9.67 -8.88 -30.04
CA ARG A 209 -9.27 -8.57 -31.41
C ARG A 209 -10.15 -7.47 -31.95
N THR A 210 -9.54 -6.47 -32.58
CA THR A 210 -10.28 -5.33 -33.11
C THR A 210 -9.45 -4.62 -34.17
N ASN A 211 -10.12 -3.90 -35.08
CA ASN A 211 -9.47 -2.90 -35.94
C ASN A 211 -9.56 -1.48 -35.38
N PHE A 212 -10.08 -1.31 -34.16
CA PHE A 212 -10.09 -0.02 -33.49
C PHE A 212 -8.64 0.39 -33.14
N PRO A 213 -8.14 1.52 -33.66
CA PRO A 213 -6.72 1.83 -33.63
C PRO A 213 -6.18 2.22 -32.25
N ASP A 214 -7.05 2.54 -31.28
CA ASP A 214 -6.67 3.01 -29.93
C ASP A 214 -7.03 2.00 -28.83
N ILE A 215 -7.20 0.72 -29.14
CA ILE A 215 -7.57 -0.27 -28.13
C ILE A 215 -6.52 -0.42 -27.00
N GLU A 216 -5.24 -0.14 -27.30
CA GLU A 216 -4.12 -0.13 -26.35
C GLU A 216 -3.86 1.25 -25.74
N THR A 217 -4.63 2.27 -26.13
CA THR A 217 -4.53 3.63 -25.59
C THR A 217 -5.70 3.86 -24.64
N LYS A 218 -5.45 4.50 -23.48
CA LYS A 218 -6.57 4.97 -22.65
C LYS A 218 -7.43 5.91 -23.49
N CYS A 219 -8.71 5.62 -23.65
CA CYS A 219 -9.55 6.52 -24.43
C CYS A 219 -10.98 6.59 -23.91
N THR A 220 -11.58 7.75 -24.13
CA THR A 220 -13.00 8.01 -23.86
C THR A 220 -13.72 8.11 -25.20
N ILE A 221 -14.70 7.25 -25.40
CA ILE A 221 -15.46 7.11 -26.63
C ILE A 221 -16.89 7.51 -26.35
N HIS A 222 -17.41 8.45 -27.14
CA HIS A 222 -18.81 8.80 -27.20
C HIS A 222 -19.36 8.41 -28.57
N SER A 223 -20.53 7.78 -28.57
CA SER A 223 -21.29 7.43 -29.76
C SER A 223 -22.78 7.71 -29.53
N ASP A 224 -23.58 7.67 -30.59
CA ASP A 224 -25.04 7.74 -30.47
C ASP A 224 -25.64 6.52 -29.75
N ALA A 225 -24.90 5.40 -29.68
CA ALA A 225 -25.30 4.18 -28.99
C ALA A 225 -24.86 4.13 -27.51
N GLY A 226 -24.13 5.15 -27.02
CA GLY A 226 -23.58 5.21 -25.67
C GLY A 226 -22.07 5.45 -25.63
N SER A 227 -21.49 5.33 -24.44
CA SER A 227 -20.06 5.61 -24.21
C SER A 227 -19.26 4.38 -23.78
N ILE A 228 -17.98 4.35 -24.16
CA ILE A 228 -16.97 3.40 -23.66
C ILE A 228 -15.78 4.16 -23.10
N MET A 229 -15.20 3.67 -22.00
CA MET A 229 -13.85 4.03 -21.59
C MET A 229 -12.95 2.79 -21.70
N VAL A 230 -11.90 2.90 -22.52
CA VAL A 230 -10.88 1.87 -22.72
C VAL A 230 -9.73 2.14 -21.75
N ILE A 231 -9.33 1.09 -21.04
CA ILE A 231 -8.22 1.11 -20.08
C ILE A 231 -7.27 -0.04 -20.45
N PRO A 232 -6.09 0.24 -21.03
CA PRO A 232 -5.13 -0.81 -21.35
C PRO A 232 -4.59 -1.44 -20.08
N ARG A 233 -4.41 -2.76 -20.09
CA ARG A 233 -3.93 -3.54 -18.93
C ARG A 233 -2.70 -4.32 -19.33
N GLU A 234 -2.06 -4.91 -18.33
CA GLU A 234 -0.93 -5.81 -18.52
C GLU A 234 -1.33 -7.06 -19.32
N ASP A 235 -0.35 -7.83 -19.82
CA ASP A 235 -0.58 -9.11 -20.51
C ASP A 235 -1.49 -9.01 -21.75
N ASN A 236 -1.42 -7.88 -22.49
CA ASN A 236 -2.26 -7.52 -23.64
C ASN A 236 -3.78 -7.49 -23.34
N MET A 237 -4.14 -7.41 -22.06
CA MET A 237 -5.53 -7.29 -21.64
C MET A 237 -6.01 -5.85 -21.81
N VAL A 238 -7.30 -5.68 -22.00
CA VAL A 238 -7.97 -4.37 -21.91
C VAL A 238 -9.15 -4.46 -20.96
N ARG A 239 -9.38 -3.38 -20.25
CA ARG A 239 -10.60 -3.15 -19.47
C ARG A 239 -11.49 -2.17 -20.22
N LEU A 240 -12.73 -2.57 -20.43
CA LEU A 240 -13.75 -1.76 -21.07
C LEU A 240 -14.84 -1.43 -20.06
N TYR A 241 -15.01 -0.13 -19.77
CA TYR A 241 -16.21 0.38 -19.11
C TYR A 241 -17.21 0.73 -20.20
N VAL A 242 -18.33 0.02 -20.27
CA VAL A 242 -19.37 0.14 -21.28
C VAL A 242 -20.64 0.69 -20.62
N GLN A 243 -21.18 1.78 -21.14
CA GLN A 243 -22.44 2.33 -20.66
C GLN A 243 -23.61 1.41 -21.07
N ILE A 244 -24.36 0.89 -20.09
CA ILE A 244 -25.49 -0.03 -20.34
C ILE A 244 -26.84 0.70 -20.21
N ALA A 245 -26.95 1.59 -19.23
CA ALA A 245 -28.14 2.39 -19.04
C ALA A 245 -27.82 3.70 -18.30
N SER A 246 -28.67 4.70 -18.52
CA SER A 246 -28.69 5.94 -17.76
C SER A 246 -30.14 6.39 -17.60
N SER A 247 -30.54 6.77 -16.39
CA SER A 247 -31.80 7.46 -16.14
C SER A 247 -31.59 8.60 -15.16
N THR A 248 -32.43 9.63 -15.30
CA THR A 248 -32.56 10.76 -14.37
C THR A 248 -33.80 10.64 -13.48
N ASP A 249 -34.59 9.57 -13.63
CA ASP A 249 -35.82 9.37 -12.87
C ASP A 249 -35.51 8.99 -11.41
N ALA A 250 -36.16 9.66 -10.45
CA ALA A 250 -35.96 9.42 -9.02
C ALA A 250 -36.38 8.02 -8.55
N ASP A 251 -37.31 7.38 -9.28
CA ASP A 251 -37.83 6.04 -9.00
C ASP A 251 -37.13 4.93 -9.80
N TRP A 252 -36.06 5.26 -10.54
CA TRP A 252 -35.35 4.30 -11.38
C TRP A 252 -34.64 3.23 -10.56
N ASN A 253 -34.82 1.95 -10.91
CA ASN A 253 -34.15 0.85 -10.22
C ASN A 253 -32.71 0.66 -10.74
N PRO A 254 -31.67 0.97 -9.95
CA PRO A 254 -30.27 0.89 -10.37
C PRO A 254 -29.72 -0.54 -10.45
N ARG A 255 -30.56 -1.56 -10.23
CA ARG A 255 -30.19 -2.98 -10.32
C ARG A 255 -30.35 -3.56 -11.72
N LYS A 256 -30.42 -2.74 -12.78
CA LYS A 256 -30.37 -3.28 -14.14
C LYS A 256 -29.02 -3.97 -14.33
N THR A 257 -29.02 -5.28 -14.34
CA THR A 257 -27.86 -6.09 -14.71
C THR A 257 -27.85 -6.28 -16.22
N ALA A 258 -26.71 -6.71 -16.76
CA ALA A 258 -26.59 -7.17 -18.13
C ALA A 258 -25.68 -8.40 -18.15
N THR A 259 -25.92 -9.34 -19.05
CA THR A 259 -25.02 -10.48 -19.26
C THR A 259 -23.73 -10.02 -19.94
N ALA A 260 -22.69 -10.86 -19.93
CA ALA A 260 -21.45 -10.54 -20.62
C ALA A 260 -21.70 -10.26 -22.12
N GLU A 261 -22.55 -11.07 -22.75
CA GLU A 261 -22.91 -10.97 -24.18
C GLU A 261 -23.63 -9.66 -24.48
N GLU A 262 -24.53 -9.21 -23.59
CA GLU A 262 -25.22 -7.93 -23.73
C GLU A 262 -24.25 -6.75 -23.61
N VAL A 263 -23.28 -6.82 -22.70
CA VAL A 263 -22.21 -5.82 -22.55
C VAL A 263 -21.33 -5.80 -23.80
N GLN A 264 -20.93 -6.97 -24.32
CA GLN A 264 -20.16 -7.10 -25.56
C GLN A 264 -20.93 -6.54 -26.75
N GLN A 265 -22.20 -6.86 -26.89
CA GLN A 265 -23.04 -6.38 -27.99
C GLN A 265 -23.22 -4.86 -27.94
N THR A 266 -23.37 -4.30 -26.74
CA THR A 266 -23.40 -2.85 -26.53
C THR A 266 -22.07 -2.21 -26.95
N ALA A 267 -20.94 -2.81 -26.56
CA ALA A 267 -19.63 -2.34 -26.96
C ALA A 267 -19.42 -2.38 -28.49
N LYS A 268 -19.84 -3.46 -29.16
CA LYS A 268 -19.83 -3.57 -30.63
C LYS A 268 -20.65 -2.47 -31.30
N ASN A 269 -21.80 -2.10 -30.72
CA ASN A 269 -22.63 -1.02 -31.25
C ASN A 269 -21.98 0.36 -31.10
N ILE A 270 -21.37 0.63 -29.94
CA ILE A 270 -20.70 1.91 -29.65
C ILE A 270 -19.46 2.11 -30.53
N LEU A 271 -18.71 1.05 -30.82
CA LEU A 271 -17.45 1.11 -31.58
C LEU A 271 -17.60 1.25 -33.10
N LYS A 272 -18.82 1.21 -33.65
CA LYS A 272 -19.02 1.31 -35.11
C LYS A 272 -18.33 2.57 -35.69
N PRO A 273 -17.60 2.45 -36.81
CA PRO A 273 -17.59 1.33 -37.75
C PRO A 273 -16.52 0.25 -37.45
N TYR A 274 -15.82 0.34 -36.33
CA TYR A 274 -14.80 -0.62 -35.93
C TYR A 274 -15.45 -1.89 -35.37
N TRP A 275 -14.84 -3.05 -35.62
CA TRP A 275 -15.28 -4.32 -35.08
C TRP A 275 -14.46 -4.66 -33.84
N ILE A 276 -15.05 -5.40 -32.89
CA ILE A 276 -14.36 -5.93 -31.71
C ILE A 276 -14.90 -7.32 -31.39
N GLU A 277 -14.02 -8.24 -31.06
CA GLU A 277 -14.34 -9.60 -30.61
C GLU A 277 -13.45 -9.96 -29.41
N TRP A 278 -13.95 -10.79 -28.50
CA TRP A 278 -13.22 -11.22 -27.31
C TRP A 278 -12.63 -12.60 -27.54
N ASP A 279 -11.32 -12.72 -27.38
CA ASP A 279 -10.65 -14.03 -27.35
C ASP A 279 -10.76 -14.67 -25.97
N ARG A 280 -10.72 -13.85 -24.93
CA ARG A 280 -11.03 -14.26 -23.55
C ARG A 280 -11.75 -13.16 -22.80
N VAL A 281 -12.63 -13.54 -21.89
CA VAL A 281 -13.16 -12.67 -20.83
C VAL A 281 -12.60 -13.19 -19.52
N GLU A 282 -11.75 -12.39 -18.88
CA GLU A 282 -11.14 -12.72 -17.59
C GLU A 282 -12.11 -12.44 -16.45
N TRP A 283 -12.85 -11.34 -16.57
CA TRP A 283 -13.81 -10.91 -15.57
C TRP A 283 -14.80 -9.91 -16.17
N TYR A 284 -16.03 -9.90 -15.66
CA TYR A 284 -16.96 -8.80 -15.91
C TYR A 284 -17.87 -8.56 -14.71
N SER A 285 -18.40 -7.33 -14.61
CA SER A 285 -19.43 -6.97 -13.64
C SER A 285 -20.26 -5.82 -14.15
N VAL A 286 -21.50 -5.71 -13.67
CA VAL A 286 -22.39 -4.58 -13.95
C VAL A 286 -22.80 -3.94 -12.64
N TYR A 287 -22.51 -2.66 -12.47
CA TYR A 287 -22.86 -1.97 -11.23
C TYR A 287 -23.24 -0.49 -11.46
N PRO A 288 -24.14 0.05 -10.62
CA PRO A 288 -24.43 1.47 -10.62
C PRO A 288 -23.26 2.23 -9.99
N ILE A 289 -22.92 3.38 -10.57
CA ILE A 289 -21.93 4.29 -9.98
C ILE A 289 -22.62 5.15 -8.92
N GLY A 290 -22.25 4.95 -7.66
CA GLY A 290 -22.71 5.75 -6.52
C GLY A 290 -21.58 6.58 -5.91
N GLN A 291 -21.83 7.86 -5.70
CA GLN A 291 -20.95 8.76 -4.97
C GLN A 291 -21.47 8.95 -3.54
N GLY A 292 -20.58 8.85 -2.56
CA GLY A 292 -20.97 8.91 -1.15
C GLY A 292 -19.83 9.38 -0.26
N ILE A 293 -20.19 10.04 0.84
CA ILE A 293 -19.25 10.42 1.90
C ILE A 293 -19.85 10.20 3.28
N ALA A 294 -19.07 9.66 4.21
CA ALA A 294 -19.48 9.45 5.58
C ALA A 294 -19.54 10.77 6.37
N GLU A 295 -20.51 10.85 7.28
CA GLU A 295 -20.66 11.96 8.22
C GLU A 295 -19.42 12.15 9.10
N LYS A 296 -18.81 11.04 9.55
CA LYS A 296 -17.63 11.00 10.42
C LYS A 296 -16.67 9.89 9.98
N TYR A 297 -15.38 10.13 10.18
CA TYR A 297 -14.29 9.19 9.90
C TYR A 297 -13.65 8.70 11.21
N THR A 298 -13.88 9.41 12.31
CA THR A 298 -13.43 9.05 13.66
C THR A 298 -14.54 9.33 14.69
N LEU A 299 -14.48 8.66 15.84
CA LEU A 299 -15.40 8.90 16.96
C LEU A 299 -14.76 9.63 18.14
N ASP A 300 -13.59 9.14 18.56
CA ASP A 300 -13.03 9.35 19.89
C ASP A 300 -11.49 9.31 19.85
N GLU A 301 -10.94 9.52 18.66
CA GLU A 301 -9.51 9.34 18.36
C GLU A 301 -8.98 7.93 18.69
N ARG A 302 -9.86 6.92 18.73
CA ARG A 302 -9.52 5.51 18.95
C ARG A 302 -10.05 4.62 17.83
N VAL A 303 -11.28 4.87 17.37
CA VAL A 303 -11.91 4.16 16.26
C VAL A 303 -11.93 5.03 15.02
N PHE A 304 -11.32 4.53 13.94
CA PHE A 304 -11.13 5.23 12.68
C PHE A 304 -11.64 4.41 11.50
N MET A 305 -11.95 5.08 10.40
CA MET A 305 -12.36 4.46 9.14
C MET A 305 -11.67 5.15 7.96
N GLY A 306 -11.43 4.43 6.86
CA GLY A 306 -10.82 5.01 5.65
C GLY A 306 -11.14 4.25 4.37
N GLY A 307 -10.78 4.85 3.23
CA GLY A 307 -11.15 4.33 1.91
C GLY A 307 -12.66 4.27 1.71
N ASP A 308 -13.13 3.24 1.00
CA ASP A 308 -14.54 3.05 0.65
C ASP A 308 -15.50 2.90 1.85
N ALA A 309 -14.99 2.67 3.06
CA ALA A 309 -15.80 2.76 4.28
C ALA A 309 -16.31 4.18 4.53
N CYS A 310 -15.53 5.18 4.10
CA CYS A 310 -15.75 6.60 4.33
C CYS A 310 -16.18 7.37 3.09
N HIS A 311 -15.72 6.98 1.90
CA HIS A 311 -16.02 7.72 0.67
C HIS A 311 -16.00 6.82 -0.55
N THR A 312 -17.03 6.90 -1.39
CA THR A 312 -17.13 6.17 -2.66
C THR A 312 -17.24 7.18 -3.80
N HIS A 313 -16.53 6.91 -4.90
CA HIS A 313 -16.45 7.82 -6.04
C HIS A 313 -16.66 7.07 -7.35
N SER A 314 -16.80 7.85 -8.43
CA SER A 314 -16.90 7.26 -9.77
C SER A 314 -15.58 6.60 -10.20
N PRO A 315 -15.62 5.42 -10.84
CA PRO A 315 -14.41 4.80 -11.40
C PRO A 315 -13.79 5.64 -12.54
N LYS A 316 -14.51 6.59 -13.13
CA LYS A 316 -14.06 7.41 -14.27
C LYS A 316 -12.71 8.10 -14.03
N ALA A 317 -12.47 8.60 -12.82
CA ALA A 317 -11.22 9.27 -12.47
C ALA A 317 -10.13 8.32 -11.93
N GLY A 318 -10.46 7.05 -11.68
CA GLY A 318 -9.53 6.04 -11.15
C GLY A 318 -8.94 6.39 -9.78
N GLN A 319 -9.70 7.09 -8.92
CA GLN A 319 -9.14 7.67 -7.68
C GLN A 319 -9.27 6.80 -6.43
N GLY A 320 -10.18 5.81 -6.38
CA GLY A 320 -10.48 5.07 -5.15
C GLY A 320 -9.25 4.52 -4.41
N MET A 321 -8.48 3.65 -5.08
CA MET A 321 -7.24 3.07 -4.51
C MET A 321 -6.17 4.14 -4.20
N ASN A 322 -6.08 5.19 -5.00
CA ASN A 322 -5.10 6.26 -4.82
C ASN A 322 -5.41 7.06 -3.55
N THR A 323 -6.67 7.51 -3.39
CA THR A 323 -7.13 8.20 -2.19
C THR A 323 -6.96 7.32 -0.94
N ALA A 324 -7.22 6.01 -1.06
CA ALA A 324 -7.00 5.04 0.00
C ALA A 324 -5.52 4.96 0.46
N PHE A 325 -4.55 5.04 -0.44
CA PHE A 325 -3.13 5.10 -0.06
C PHE A 325 -2.81 6.37 0.73
N HIS A 326 -3.37 7.50 0.31
CA HIS A 326 -3.20 8.77 1.03
C HIS A 326 -3.87 8.75 2.42
N ASP A 327 -5.06 8.15 2.56
CA ASP A 327 -5.74 7.97 3.86
C ASP A 327 -4.86 7.16 4.81
N ALA A 328 -4.37 6.02 4.35
CA ALA A 328 -3.54 5.12 5.14
C ALA A 328 -2.23 5.76 5.60
N LEU A 329 -1.50 6.42 4.69
CA LEU A 329 -0.24 7.07 5.05
C LEU A 329 -0.47 8.24 6.02
N ASN A 330 -1.51 9.05 5.78
CA ASN A 330 -1.90 10.16 6.66
C ASN A 330 -2.20 9.68 8.07
N MET A 331 -2.97 8.59 8.20
CA MET A 331 -3.29 8.02 9.50
C MET A 331 -2.06 7.41 10.17
N ALA A 332 -1.29 6.61 9.43
CA ALA A 332 -0.13 5.89 9.96
C ALA A 332 0.84 6.86 10.66
N TRP A 333 1.26 7.93 9.99
CA TRP A 333 2.27 8.81 10.57
C TRP A 333 1.74 9.61 11.77
N LYS A 334 0.43 9.90 11.82
CA LYS A 334 -0.19 10.57 12.96
C LYS A 334 -0.23 9.65 14.18
N ILE A 335 -0.58 8.37 14.00
CA ILE A 335 -0.45 7.37 15.06
C ILE A 335 1.01 7.29 15.50
N HIS A 336 1.95 7.22 14.55
CA HIS A 336 3.37 7.18 14.87
C HIS A 336 3.82 8.40 15.69
N ALA A 337 3.38 9.60 15.34
CA ALA A 337 3.67 10.82 16.11
C ALA A 337 3.09 10.76 17.53
N VAL A 338 1.91 10.17 17.75
CA VAL A 338 1.34 10.02 19.09
C VAL A 338 2.09 8.97 19.90
N GLU A 339 2.25 7.77 19.34
CA GLU A 339 2.81 6.63 20.06
C GLU A 339 4.32 6.72 20.27
N SER A 340 5.03 7.51 19.45
CA SER A 340 6.43 7.88 19.71
C SER A 340 6.59 8.97 20.78
N GLY A 341 5.48 9.51 21.29
CA GLY A 341 5.45 10.58 22.28
C GLY A 341 5.70 11.98 21.69
N LEU A 342 5.75 12.16 20.37
CA LEU A 342 5.89 13.48 19.75
C LEU A 342 4.65 14.33 20.00
N ALA A 343 3.45 13.78 19.84
CA ALA A 343 2.22 14.57 19.85
C ALA A 343 1.13 14.00 20.78
N ASN A 344 0.25 14.87 21.27
CA ASN A 344 -0.92 14.45 22.03
C ASN A 344 -1.95 13.74 21.14
N ARG A 345 -2.70 12.77 21.68
CA ARG A 345 -3.71 12.00 20.92
C ARG A 345 -4.75 12.86 20.18
N SER A 346 -5.09 14.04 20.71
CA SER A 346 -6.05 14.97 20.09
C SER A 346 -5.69 15.36 18.66
N ILE A 347 -4.41 15.27 18.27
CA ILE A 347 -3.97 15.53 16.89
C ILE A 347 -4.56 14.53 15.88
N LEU A 348 -5.00 13.35 16.31
CA LEU A 348 -5.60 12.36 15.42
C LEU A 348 -6.94 12.84 14.84
N SER A 349 -7.62 13.79 15.48
CA SER A 349 -8.82 14.45 14.92
C SER A 349 -8.54 15.12 13.56
N THR A 350 -7.30 15.52 13.29
CA THR A 350 -6.89 16.10 12.01
C THR A 350 -6.94 15.11 10.85
N TYR A 351 -6.99 13.79 11.12
CA TYR A 351 -7.18 12.79 10.06
C TYR A 351 -8.52 13.03 9.34
N GLU A 352 -9.61 13.19 10.09
CA GLU A 352 -10.92 13.46 9.52
C GLU A 352 -10.93 14.79 8.77
N SER A 353 -10.48 15.89 9.42
CA SER A 353 -10.56 17.22 8.80
C SER A 353 -9.72 17.34 7.52
N GLU A 354 -8.59 16.64 7.43
CA GLU A 354 -7.78 16.60 6.20
C GLU A 354 -8.37 15.65 5.16
N ARG A 355 -8.70 14.42 5.52
CA ARG A 355 -9.05 13.39 4.53
C ARG A 355 -10.48 13.54 4.01
N LYS A 356 -11.40 13.98 4.86
CA LYS A 356 -12.77 14.28 4.46
C LYS A 356 -12.83 15.47 3.50
N ASP A 357 -12.07 16.55 3.74
CA ASP A 357 -12.02 17.71 2.83
C ASP A 357 -11.50 17.32 1.42
N ILE A 358 -10.49 16.45 1.36
CA ILE A 358 -10.00 15.91 0.09
C ILE A 358 -11.06 15.03 -0.60
N ALA A 359 -11.77 14.18 0.13
CA ALA A 359 -12.86 13.37 -0.41
C ALA A 359 -14.04 14.25 -0.90
N GLU A 360 -14.40 15.31 -0.18
CA GLU A 360 -15.42 16.27 -0.60
C GLU A 360 -15.00 17.04 -1.86
N THR A 361 -13.72 17.39 -1.95
CA THR A 361 -13.13 18.02 -3.13
C THR A 361 -13.17 17.08 -4.34
N LEU A 362 -12.87 15.79 -4.16
CA LEU A 362 -13.01 14.75 -5.19
C LEU A 362 -14.46 14.65 -5.69
N LEU A 363 -15.42 14.61 -4.78
CA LEU A 363 -16.84 14.56 -5.15
C LEU A 363 -17.29 15.81 -5.91
N ASN A 364 -16.92 17.00 -5.44
CA ASN A 364 -17.22 18.26 -6.12
C ASN A 364 -16.55 18.35 -7.49
N PHE A 365 -15.34 17.78 -7.60
CA PHE A 365 -14.58 17.72 -8.83
C PHE A 365 -15.27 16.84 -9.87
N ASP A 366 -15.68 15.62 -9.50
CA ASP A 366 -16.36 14.70 -10.42
C ASP A 366 -17.61 15.35 -11.05
N SER A 367 -18.41 16.09 -10.27
CA SER A 367 -19.59 16.81 -10.76
C SER A 367 -19.22 17.90 -11.78
N LYS A 368 -18.16 18.69 -11.50
CA LYS A 368 -17.66 19.73 -12.42
C LYS A 368 -17.05 19.13 -13.67
N TYR A 369 -16.25 18.08 -13.52
CA TYR A 369 -15.60 17.36 -14.60
C TYR A 369 -16.64 16.76 -15.56
N ALA A 370 -17.67 16.09 -15.03
CA ALA A 370 -18.78 15.58 -15.83
C ALA A 370 -19.49 16.69 -16.62
N ALA A 371 -19.73 17.86 -16.00
CA ALA A 371 -20.38 18.99 -16.67
C ALA A 371 -19.50 19.65 -17.74
N LEU A 372 -18.19 19.78 -17.51
CA LEU A 372 -17.24 20.39 -18.45
C LEU A 372 -17.17 19.62 -19.76
N PHE A 373 -17.04 18.29 -19.69
CA PHE A 373 -16.96 17.44 -20.88
C PHE A 373 -18.31 17.23 -21.58
N SER A 374 -19.43 17.52 -20.91
CA SER A 374 -20.77 17.40 -21.49
C SER A 374 -21.25 18.67 -22.21
N LYS A 375 -20.76 19.88 -21.83
CA LYS A 375 -21.33 21.16 -22.31
C LYS A 375 -20.60 21.80 -23.49
N ARG A 376 -19.29 21.60 -23.62
CA ARG A 376 -18.50 22.17 -24.73
C ARG A 376 -17.26 21.31 -24.96
N ARG A 377 -17.11 20.79 -26.18
CA ARG A 377 -15.90 20.08 -26.61
C ARG A 377 -14.77 21.11 -26.70
N PRO A 378 -13.71 21.02 -25.88
CA PRO A 378 -12.57 21.90 -26.06
C PRO A 378 -11.82 21.48 -27.33
N SER A 379 -11.49 22.45 -28.16
CA SER A 379 -10.74 22.19 -29.39
C SER A 379 -9.32 21.72 -29.07
N ALA A 380 -8.70 21.01 -30.02
CA ALA A 380 -7.32 20.60 -29.86
C ALA A 380 -6.36 21.79 -29.66
N GLY A 381 -6.70 22.96 -30.21
CA GLY A 381 -5.95 24.20 -30.00
C GLY A 381 -6.07 24.75 -28.57
N GLU A 382 -7.26 24.73 -27.96
CA GLU A 382 -7.49 25.26 -26.60
C GLU A 382 -6.81 24.41 -25.52
N VAL A 383 -6.88 23.08 -25.62
CA VAL A 383 -6.22 22.19 -24.65
C VAL A 383 -4.71 22.14 -24.87
N GLY A 384 -4.25 22.21 -26.13
CA GLY A 384 -2.83 22.40 -26.44
C GLY A 384 -2.29 23.69 -25.83
N SER A 385 -3.04 24.80 -25.96
CA SER A 385 -2.71 26.09 -25.33
C SER A 385 -2.74 26.02 -23.80
N ALA A 386 -3.70 25.32 -23.19
CA ALA A 386 -3.78 25.12 -21.75
C ALA A 386 -2.63 24.27 -21.17
N SER A 387 -2.09 23.37 -21.99
CA SER A 387 -0.97 22.48 -21.65
C SER A 387 0.39 23.19 -21.71
N HIS A 388 0.46 24.35 -22.37
CA HIS A 388 1.59 25.25 -22.36
C HIS A 388 1.32 26.42 -21.40
N THR A 389 2.31 26.87 -20.64
CA THR A 389 2.20 28.12 -19.85
C THR A 389 2.22 29.33 -20.78
N THR A 390 1.16 29.54 -21.56
CA THR A 390 0.96 30.79 -22.31
C THR A 390 0.18 31.77 -21.44
N VAL A 391 0.89 32.69 -20.80
CA VAL A 391 0.29 33.90 -20.24
C VAL A 391 -0.15 34.76 -21.43
N GLY A 392 -1.46 34.88 -21.65
CA GLY A 392 -1.98 35.77 -22.69
C GLY A 392 -1.62 37.23 -22.40
N ALA A 393 -1.58 38.05 -23.46
CA ALA A 393 -1.44 39.50 -23.39
C ALA A 393 -2.67 40.13 -22.71
N GLY A 394 -2.72 40.04 -21.38
CA GLY A 394 -3.88 40.39 -20.57
C GLY A 394 -3.75 39.97 -19.09
N GLY A 395 -2.80 39.09 -18.74
CA GLY A 395 -2.43 38.82 -17.35
C GLY A 395 -3.38 37.93 -16.53
N GLU A 396 -4.58 37.62 -17.05
CA GLU A 396 -5.52 36.68 -16.42
C GLU A 396 -5.59 35.36 -17.21
N GLU A 397 -5.43 34.23 -16.51
CA GLU A 397 -5.65 32.90 -17.09
C GLU A 397 -7.15 32.68 -17.35
N ASP A 398 -7.50 32.20 -18.56
CA ASP A 398 -8.85 31.77 -18.93
C ASP A 398 -9.39 30.77 -17.87
N GLU A 399 -10.64 30.96 -17.44
CA GLU A 399 -11.34 30.10 -16.47
C GLU A 399 -11.35 28.63 -16.92
N PHE A 400 -11.41 28.39 -18.23
CA PHE A 400 -11.26 27.05 -18.80
C PHE A 400 -9.87 26.46 -18.52
N VAL A 401 -8.80 27.21 -18.80
CA VAL A 401 -7.41 26.78 -18.59
C VAL A 401 -7.16 26.49 -17.10
N LYS A 402 -7.64 27.36 -16.22
CA LYS A 402 -7.53 27.19 -14.77
C LYS A 402 -8.23 25.93 -14.29
N THR A 403 -9.46 25.70 -14.76
CA THR A 403 -10.24 24.51 -14.39
C THR A 403 -9.62 23.23 -14.95
N PHE A 404 -9.10 23.27 -16.19
CA PHE A 404 -8.39 22.17 -16.81
C PHE A 404 -7.11 21.81 -16.04
N LYS A 405 -6.26 22.79 -15.72
CA LYS A 405 -5.04 22.56 -14.93
C LYS A 405 -5.35 21.94 -13.58
N SER A 406 -6.31 22.51 -12.85
CA SER A 406 -6.77 21.98 -11.56
C SER A 406 -7.28 20.54 -11.69
N SER A 407 -7.96 20.21 -12.80
CA SER A 407 -8.43 18.86 -13.09
C SER A 407 -7.28 17.85 -13.23
N CYS A 408 -6.25 18.19 -14.01
CA CYS A 408 -5.11 17.32 -14.22
C CYS A 408 -4.26 17.17 -12.95
N GLU A 409 -4.07 18.26 -12.19
CA GLU A 409 -3.40 18.17 -10.88
C GLU A 409 -4.14 17.19 -9.97
N PHE A 410 -5.47 17.31 -9.92
CA PHE A 410 -6.28 16.46 -9.07
C PHE A 410 -6.26 14.99 -9.49
N THR A 411 -6.47 14.69 -10.78
CA THR A 411 -6.45 13.30 -11.28
C THR A 411 -5.07 12.64 -11.14
N SER A 412 -3.98 13.40 -11.26
CA SER A 412 -2.63 12.88 -11.03
C SER A 412 -2.27 12.68 -9.55
N GLY A 413 -3.11 13.16 -8.63
CA GLY A 413 -2.91 13.15 -7.18
C GLY A 413 -2.09 14.33 -6.63
N TYR A 414 -1.54 15.21 -7.48
CA TYR A 414 -0.84 16.43 -7.04
C TYR A 414 -1.78 17.58 -6.65
N GLY A 415 -3.08 17.44 -6.91
CA GLY A 415 -4.12 18.38 -6.51
C GLY A 415 -4.48 18.29 -5.02
N VAL A 416 -3.94 17.30 -4.29
CA VAL A 416 -4.11 17.21 -2.83
C VAL A 416 -3.40 18.41 -2.18
N ALA A 417 -4.20 19.24 -1.52
CA ALA A 417 -3.72 20.40 -0.77
C ALA A 417 -4.47 20.45 0.57
N TYR A 418 -3.78 20.18 1.67
CA TYR A 418 -4.37 20.30 3.00
C TYR A 418 -4.60 21.76 3.38
N ARG A 419 -5.77 22.06 3.96
CA ARG A 419 -6.03 23.38 4.56
C ARG A 419 -5.12 23.63 5.76
N PRO A 420 -4.90 24.90 6.13
CA PRO A 420 -4.12 25.24 7.31
C PRO A 420 -4.63 24.55 8.58
N ASN A 421 -3.71 23.99 9.35
CA ASN A 421 -3.94 23.35 10.65
C ASN A 421 -2.60 23.25 11.39
N ILE A 422 -2.53 22.50 12.50
CA ILE A 422 -1.31 22.39 13.33
C ILE A 422 -0.08 21.83 12.58
N PHE A 423 -0.27 21.14 11.45
CA PHE A 423 0.79 20.55 10.62
C PHE A 423 1.04 21.32 9.33
N THR A 424 0.15 22.24 8.97
CA THR A 424 0.16 22.99 7.72
C THR A 424 0.11 24.46 8.06
N TRP A 425 1.28 25.11 8.02
CA TRP A 425 1.42 26.48 8.47
C TRP A 425 0.72 27.47 7.54
N ASP A 426 0.04 28.43 8.15
CA ASP A 426 -0.38 29.70 7.55
C ASP A 426 -0.30 30.81 8.61
N ALA A 427 -0.75 32.02 8.29
CA ALA A 427 -0.75 33.14 9.23
C ALA A 427 -1.61 32.89 10.49
N SER A 428 -2.59 31.98 10.44
CA SER A 428 -3.43 31.60 11.58
C SER A 428 -2.73 30.64 12.56
N HIS A 429 -1.70 29.92 12.11
CA HIS A 429 -0.96 28.92 12.89
C HIS A 429 -0.41 29.46 14.24
N PRO A 430 -0.37 28.68 15.34
CA PRO A 430 0.15 29.14 16.64
C PRO A 430 1.58 29.66 16.63
N ALA A 431 2.44 29.15 15.75
CA ALA A 431 3.79 29.64 15.51
C ALA A 431 3.77 30.97 14.73
N LYS A 432 4.33 32.04 15.32
CA LYS A 432 4.16 33.43 14.87
C LYS A 432 5.46 34.13 14.47
N SER A 433 6.60 33.44 14.49
CA SER A 433 7.87 34.00 14.02
C SER A 433 7.75 34.71 12.67
N ALA A 434 8.37 35.89 12.55
CA ALA A 434 8.41 36.65 11.29
C ALA A 434 9.27 35.98 10.20
N LEU A 435 9.97 34.89 10.54
CA LEU A 435 10.80 34.12 9.61
C LEU A 435 10.00 33.12 8.77
N PHE A 436 8.73 32.87 9.10
CA PHE A 436 7.85 32.12 8.21
C PHE A 436 7.49 32.94 6.97
N LYS A 437 7.04 32.27 5.89
CA LYS A 437 6.63 32.91 4.63
C LYS A 437 7.77 33.71 3.99
N ILE A 438 8.76 32.98 3.49
CA ILE A 438 9.91 33.54 2.78
C ILE A 438 9.43 34.18 1.46
N PRO A 439 9.68 35.47 1.21
CA PRO A 439 9.34 36.11 -0.06
C PRO A 439 10.03 35.40 -1.24
N GLY A 440 9.29 35.14 -2.31
CA GLY A 440 9.82 34.50 -3.53
C GLY A 440 9.80 32.97 -3.53
N VAL A 441 9.61 32.31 -2.38
CA VAL A 441 9.52 30.85 -2.33
C VAL A 441 8.20 30.35 -2.90
N HIS A 442 8.27 29.38 -3.81
CA HIS A 442 7.14 28.83 -4.57
C HIS A 442 6.44 27.64 -3.89
N LEU A 443 7.00 27.14 -2.78
CA LEU A 443 6.42 26.03 -2.03
C LEU A 443 5.17 26.46 -1.25
N THR A 444 4.11 25.68 -1.41
CA THR A 444 2.83 25.92 -0.73
C THR A 444 2.63 24.90 0.40
N PRO A 445 2.54 25.31 1.67
CA PRO A 445 2.15 24.43 2.76
C PRO A 445 0.86 23.65 2.44
N GLY A 446 0.84 22.37 2.77
CA GLY A 446 -0.28 21.46 2.53
C GLY A 446 -0.21 20.73 1.19
N ARG A 447 0.66 21.13 0.25
CA ARG A 447 0.88 20.43 -1.03
C ARG A 447 2.11 19.52 -0.96
N ALA A 448 2.19 18.55 -1.88
CA ALA A 448 3.36 17.68 -2.01
C ALA A 448 4.65 18.51 -2.27
N PHE A 449 5.76 18.06 -1.69
CA PHE A 449 7.07 18.66 -1.95
C PHE A 449 7.44 18.52 -3.44
N THR A 450 7.94 19.60 -4.03
CA THR A 450 8.26 19.66 -5.47
C THR A 450 9.48 18.79 -5.79
N PRO A 451 9.43 17.96 -6.86
CA PRO A 451 10.56 17.11 -7.22
C PRO A 451 11.83 17.90 -7.51
N THR A 452 12.94 17.48 -6.91
CA THR A 452 14.22 18.19 -7.01
C THR A 452 15.38 17.20 -7.07
N THR A 453 16.28 17.37 -8.04
CA THR A 453 17.47 16.52 -8.19
C THR A 453 18.71 17.29 -7.76
N VAL A 454 19.57 16.64 -6.98
CA VAL A 454 20.84 17.19 -6.48
C VAL A 454 21.94 16.13 -6.52
N THR A 455 23.19 16.52 -6.34
CA THR A 455 24.32 15.60 -6.21
C THR A 455 24.63 15.35 -4.74
N ARG A 456 24.65 14.09 -4.31
CA ARG A 456 25.09 13.74 -2.95
C ARG A 456 26.59 13.89 -2.80
N LEU A 457 27.02 14.58 -1.74
CA LEU A 457 28.45 14.88 -1.53
C LEU A 457 29.27 13.62 -1.22
N ALA A 458 28.70 12.67 -0.49
CA ALA A 458 29.40 11.47 -0.03
C ALA A 458 29.93 10.59 -1.18
N ASP A 459 29.21 10.51 -2.30
CA ASP A 459 29.51 9.55 -3.38
C ASP A 459 29.25 10.07 -4.80
N ALA A 460 28.94 11.36 -4.95
CA ALA A 460 28.63 12.01 -6.23
C ALA A 460 27.40 11.45 -6.98
N ASN A 461 26.57 10.62 -6.34
CA ASN A 461 25.36 10.12 -6.99
C ASN A 461 24.31 11.22 -7.11
N PHE A 462 23.60 11.23 -8.25
CA PHE A 462 22.42 12.05 -8.42
C PHE A 462 21.26 11.44 -7.63
N VAL A 463 20.60 12.26 -6.84
CA VAL A 463 19.51 11.83 -5.96
C VAL A 463 18.29 12.71 -6.14
N GLU A 464 17.12 12.07 -6.06
CA GLU A 464 15.81 12.72 -6.05
C GLU A 464 15.46 13.00 -4.59
N LEU A 465 15.52 14.27 -4.17
CA LEU A 465 15.40 14.67 -2.75
C LEU A 465 14.11 14.15 -2.10
N GLU A 466 13.01 14.22 -2.85
CA GLU A 466 11.69 13.78 -2.43
C GLU A 466 11.55 12.25 -2.27
N GLN A 467 12.55 11.49 -2.75
CA GLN A 467 12.59 10.03 -2.73
C GLN A 467 13.72 9.44 -1.88
N GLU A 468 14.59 10.30 -1.33
CA GLU A 468 15.86 9.88 -0.71
C GLU A 468 15.68 9.37 0.73
N VAL A 469 14.68 9.90 1.45
CA VAL A 469 14.29 9.39 2.78
C VAL A 469 13.05 8.50 2.60
N PRO A 470 13.10 7.20 2.96
CA PRO A 470 11.96 6.32 2.85
C PRO A 470 10.81 6.77 3.76
N ALA A 471 9.62 6.21 3.57
CA ALA A 471 8.47 6.42 4.45
C ALA A 471 8.70 5.74 5.81
N ASN A 472 9.49 6.39 6.67
CA ASN A 472 9.97 5.91 7.97
C ASN A 472 9.33 6.63 9.17
N GLY A 473 8.26 7.40 8.94
CA GLY A 473 7.56 8.14 10.00
C GLY A 473 8.20 9.48 10.40
N ALA A 474 9.40 9.81 9.91
CA ALA A 474 10.09 11.04 10.26
C ALA A 474 9.62 12.26 9.44
N PHE A 475 9.58 13.43 10.08
CA PHE A 475 9.58 14.71 9.39
C PHE A 475 10.92 14.92 8.69
N ARG A 476 10.93 15.57 7.52
CA ARG A 476 12.18 15.94 6.84
C ARG A 476 12.36 17.44 6.87
N ILE A 477 13.55 17.87 7.28
CA ILE A 477 13.97 19.25 7.37
C ILE A 477 15.03 19.45 6.30
N PHE A 478 14.62 20.04 5.17
CA PHE A 478 15.52 20.39 4.08
C PHE A 478 16.06 21.81 4.32
N VAL A 479 17.36 21.90 4.60
CA VAL A 479 18.11 23.16 4.73
C VAL A 479 18.73 23.44 3.37
N PHE A 480 18.06 24.27 2.57
CA PHE A 480 18.64 24.89 1.39
C PHE A 480 19.63 25.94 1.90
N ALA A 481 20.89 25.55 2.08
CA ALA A 481 21.91 26.30 2.81
C ALA A 481 22.48 27.48 2.01
N GLY A 482 22.11 27.65 0.74
CA GLY A 482 22.67 28.69 -0.12
C GLY A 482 24.17 28.52 -0.33
N ASN A 483 24.87 29.62 -0.58
CA ASN A 483 26.31 29.61 -0.83
C ASN A 483 27.09 29.40 0.48
N GLN A 484 27.89 28.34 0.55
CA GLN A 484 28.59 27.92 1.78
C GLN A 484 29.45 29.03 2.41
N SER A 485 30.10 29.88 1.60
CA SER A 485 30.95 30.96 2.13
C SER A 485 30.13 32.08 2.77
N LYS A 486 28.92 32.32 2.27
CA LYS A 486 28.01 33.40 2.73
C LYS A 486 27.17 32.97 3.93
N THR A 487 26.79 31.69 4.01
CA THR A 487 25.91 31.17 5.07
C THR A 487 26.66 30.43 6.17
N LYS A 488 28.00 30.41 6.15
CA LYS A 488 28.84 29.70 7.14
C LYS A 488 28.41 29.99 8.58
N LYS A 489 28.16 31.25 8.92
CA LYS A 489 27.74 31.64 10.27
C LYS A 489 26.30 31.21 10.58
N ALA A 490 25.35 31.40 9.67
CA ALA A 490 23.97 30.96 9.86
C ALA A 490 23.85 29.44 10.05
N ILE A 491 24.63 28.65 9.30
CA ILE A 491 24.68 27.18 9.45
C ILE A 491 25.33 26.78 10.78
N ALA A 492 26.43 27.43 11.18
CA ALA A 492 27.06 27.20 12.48
C ALA A 492 26.12 27.54 13.65
N ASP A 493 25.42 28.67 13.56
CA ASP A 493 24.46 29.09 14.57
C ASP A 493 23.25 28.14 14.62
N MET A 494 22.71 27.74 13.47
CA MET A 494 21.63 26.74 13.42
C MET A 494 22.06 25.43 14.08
N ALA A 495 23.24 24.91 13.75
CA ALA A 495 23.79 23.69 14.35
C ALA A 495 23.92 23.81 15.89
N ALA A 496 24.53 24.88 16.38
CA ALA A 496 24.67 25.11 17.81
C ALA A 496 23.32 25.21 18.53
N ASN A 497 22.30 25.77 17.87
CA ASN A 497 20.95 25.87 18.42
C ASN A 497 20.17 24.55 18.35
N LEU A 498 20.42 23.70 17.34
CA LEU A 498 19.88 22.34 17.28
C LEU A 498 20.37 21.47 18.43
N GLU A 499 21.56 21.73 18.97
CA GLU A 499 22.13 20.97 20.09
C GLU A 499 21.69 21.47 21.48
N LYS A 500 20.99 22.61 21.56
CA LYS A 500 20.43 23.10 22.84
C LYS A 500 19.40 22.11 23.39
N GLU A 501 19.35 21.99 24.71
CA GLU A 501 18.51 21.00 25.43
C GLU A 501 17.03 21.03 25.03
N ARG A 502 16.49 22.23 24.76
CA ARG A 502 15.07 22.43 24.39
C ARG A 502 14.81 22.60 22.89
N SER A 503 15.76 22.25 22.03
CA SER A 503 15.50 22.20 20.60
C SER A 503 14.57 21.02 20.27
N PHE A 504 13.79 21.13 19.18
CA PHE A 504 12.96 20.02 18.69
C PHE A 504 13.78 18.74 18.42
N LEU A 505 15.05 18.86 18.04
CA LEU A 505 15.93 17.72 17.79
C LEU A 505 16.42 17.08 19.10
N SER A 506 16.87 17.88 20.07
CA SER A 506 17.43 17.39 21.34
C SER A 506 16.37 16.79 22.26
N VAL A 507 15.18 17.40 22.34
CA VAL A 507 14.07 16.93 23.19
C VAL A 507 13.55 15.54 22.77
N TYR A 508 13.66 15.25 21.47
CA TYR A 508 13.30 13.97 20.86
C TYR A 508 14.52 13.19 20.39
N ARG A 509 15.67 13.42 21.02
CA ARG A 509 16.88 12.65 20.79
C ARG A 509 16.61 11.19 21.16
N ARG A 510 17.05 10.28 20.30
CA ARG A 510 16.92 8.84 20.54
C ARG A 510 17.75 8.42 21.76
N SER A 511 17.20 7.57 22.61
CA SER A 511 17.84 7.13 23.85
C SER A 511 19.05 6.24 23.62
N ASP A 512 19.07 5.53 22.50
CA ASP A 512 20.12 4.61 22.05
C ASP A 512 21.19 5.31 21.19
N ILE A 513 21.32 6.65 21.27
CA ILE A 513 22.24 7.43 20.42
C ILE A 513 23.70 6.93 20.48
N ALA A 514 24.13 6.40 21.61
CA ALA A 514 25.48 5.86 21.81
C ALA A 514 25.74 4.55 21.05
N ASP A 515 24.68 3.80 20.73
CA ASP A 515 24.74 2.47 20.09
C ASP A 515 24.27 2.51 18.63
N VAL A 516 23.99 3.71 18.09
CA VAL A 516 23.53 3.87 16.72
C VAL A 516 24.63 3.41 15.77
N SER A 517 24.28 2.45 14.92
CA SER A 517 25.16 1.98 13.87
C SER A 517 25.65 3.13 13.01
N PHE A 518 26.94 3.11 12.66
CA PHE A 518 27.50 4.00 11.64
C PHE A 518 26.73 3.93 10.31
N PHE A 519 26.07 2.81 10.03
CA PHE A 519 25.26 2.59 8.82
C PHE A 519 23.81 3.10 8.93
N GLU A 520 23.41 3.68 10.07
CA GLU A 520 22.14 4.41 10.17
C GLU A 520 22.20 5.64 9.25
N ARG A 521 21.46 5.56 8.14
CA ARG A 521 21.55 6.55 7.05
C ARG A 521 20.69 7.79 7.30
N HIS A 522 19.53 7.63 7.95
CA HIS A 522 18.46 8.62 7.90
C HIS A 522 18.26 9.34 9.23
N ASN A 523 18.39 8.62 10.34
CA ASN A 523 17.96 9.10 11.66
C ASN A 523 19.01 8.89 12.77
N PRO A 524 20.24 9.46 12.62
CA PRO A 524 21.30 9.31 13.61
C PRO A 524 20.97 9.94 14.98
N HIS A 525 20.23 11.06 15.00
CA HIS A 525 19.95 11.80 16.24
C HIS A 525 18.54 11.58 16.80
N SER A 526 17.54 11.43 15.94
CA SER A 526 16.14 11.26 16.31
C SER A 526 15.43 10.40 15.29
N LYS A 527 14.60 9.45 15.76
CA LYS A 527 13.73 8.64 14.90
C LYS A 527 12.60 9.45 14.25
N LEU A 528 12.38 10.70 14.69
CA LEU A 528 11.28 11.56 14.25
C LEU A 528 11.70 12.65 13.27
N PHE A 529 13.01 12.92 13.14
CA PHE A 529 13.53 14.02 12.35
C PHE A 529 14.72 13.60 11.49
N THR A 530 14.63 13.88 10.19
CA THR A 530 15.72 13.72 9.23
C THR A 530 16.17 15.09 8.74
N LEU A 531 17.46 15.41 8.91
CA LEU A 531 18.04 16.65 8.39
C LEU A 531 18.68 16.38 7.03
N SER A 532 18.52 17.34 6.11
CA SER A 532 19.10 17.29 4.77
C SER A 532 19.64 18.67 4.43
N VAL A 533 20.91 18.79 4.02
CA VAL A 533 21.56 20.08 3.75
C VAL A 533 21.96 20.15 2.28
N ILE A 534 21.46 21.17 1.58
CA ILE A 534 21.66 21.39 0.14
C ILE A 534 22.42 22.70 -0.03
N TYR A 535 23.66 22.67 -0.50
CA TYR A 535 24.43 23.88 -0.79
C TYR A 535 24.30 24.31 -2.25
N ALA A 536 24.17 25.61 -2.50
CA ALA A 536 24.26 26.20 -3.83
C ALA A 536 25.73 26.31 -4.24
N GLY A 537 26.21 25.30 -4.95
CA GLY A 537 27.61 25.18 -5.33
C GLY A 537 27.88 23.83 -6.00
N SER A 538 28.97 23.74 -6.76
CA SER A 538 29.44 22.45 -7.27
C SER A 538 29.95 21.57 -6.14
N LYS A 539 29.73 20.25 -6.23
CA LYS A 539 30.25 19.27 -5.26
C LYS A 539 31.72 19.51 -4.88
N ASN A 540 32.58 19.83 -5.86
CA ASN A 540 34.02 20.00 -5.62
C ASN A 540 34.39 21.31 -4.93
N THR A 541 33.44 22.24 -4.81
CA THR A 541 33.65 23.55 -4.16
C THR A 541 33.12 23.60 -2.73
N ILE A 542 32.37 22.57 -2.32
CA ILE A 542 31.78 22.50 -0.98
C ILE A 542 32.77 21.79 -0.06
N ASP A 543 33.24 22.51 0.95
CA ASP A 543 34.14 21.98 1.97
C ASP A 543 33.33 21.28 3.07
N VAL A 544 33.36 19.94 3.07
CA VAL A 544 32.64 19.13 4.06
C VAL A 544 33.22 19.33 5.47
N ASP A 545 34.51 19.66 5.61
CA ASP A 545 35.13 19.85 6.91
C ASP A 545 34.64 21.13 7.62
N CYS A 546 34.12 22.09 6.85
CA CYS A 546 33.49 23.31 7.37
C CYS A 546 32.03 23.13 7.84
N ILE A 547 31.41 21.97 7.59
CA ILE A 547 30.03 21.69 8.01
C ILE A 547 30.02 21.29 9.51
N PRO A 548 29.15 21.85 10.36
CA PRO A 548 29.06 21.47 11.77
C PRO A 548 28.74 19.99 11.99
N GLN A 549 29.27 19.40 13.08
CA GLN A 549 29.20 17.95 13.33
C GLN A 549 27.77 17.39 13.32
N VAL A 550 26.83 18.01 14.04
CA VAL A 550 25.43 17.56 14.11
C VAL A 550 24.75 17.44 12.73
N LEU A 551 25.18 18.23 11.74
CA LEU A 551 24.72 18.14 10.35
C LEU A 551 25.56 17.13 9.55
N ARG A 552 26.87 17.03 9.80
CA ARG A 552 27.76 16.05 9.15
C ARG A 552 27.43 14.61 9.47
N ASP A 553 26.85 14.32 10.64
CA ASP A 553 26.43 12.96 10.98
C ASP A 553 25.38 12.44 9.97
N TYR A 554 24.62 13.35 9.35
CA TYR A 554 23.75 13.07 8.20
C TYR A 554 24.54 13.07 6.88
N HIS A 555 25.70 12.42 6.83
CA HIS A 555 26.63 12.45 5.68
C HIS A 555 26.02 11.98 4.36
N HIS A 556 25.04 11.07 4.40
CA HIS A 556 24.26 10.65 3.23
C HIS A 556 23.22 11.68 2.78
N HIS A 557 22.99 12.72 3.56
CA HIS A 557 22.02 13.78 3.32
C HIS A 557 22.66 15.18 3.23
N LEU A 558 23.92 15.21 2.78
CA LEU A 558 24.60 16.43 2.35
C LEU A 558 24.67 16.47 0.82
N TYR A 559 24.28 17.59 0.23
CA TYR A 559 24.12 17.70 -1.21
C TYR A 559 24.69 18.99 -1.79
N ALA A 560 25.07 18.90 -3.06
CA ALA A 560 25.37 20.01 -3.95
C ALA A 560 24.20 20.21 -4.92
N ASP A 561 23.73 21.44 -5.05
CA ASP A 561 22.84 21.87 -6.11
C ASP A 561 23.66 22.25 -7.33
N ASP A 562 24.06 21.25 -8.12
CA ASP A 562 24.84 21.44 -9.35
C ASP A 562 24.27 20.68 -10.55
N ILE A 563 23.00 20.29 -10.45
CA ILE A 563 22.26 19.58 -11.49
C ILE A 563 21.32 20.55 -12.19
N PRO A 564 21.43 20.73 -13.52
CA PRO A 564 20.50 21.57 -14.27
C PRO A 564 19.11 20.92 -14.30
N ASP A 565 18.07 21.76 -14.27
CA ASP A 565 16.68 21.34 -14.43
C ASP A 565 16.05 22.02 -15.65
N VAL A 566 15.42 21.23 -16.52
CA VAL A 566 14.74 21.68 -17.73
C VAL A 566 13.59 22.68 -17.47
N ARG A 567 13.06 22.71 -16.24
CA ARG A 567 12.02 23.65 -15.79
C ARG A 567 12.56 25.06 -15.56
N VAL A 568 13.83 25.14 -15.16
CA VAL A 568 14.53 26.40 -14.88
C VAL A 568 15.86 26.40 -15.65
N PRO A 569 15.84 26.38 -16.98
CA PRO A 569 17.04 26.13 -17.81
C PRO A 569 18.09 27.23 -17.72
N ARG A 570 17.76 28.37 -17.10
CA ARG A 570 18.66 29.50 -16.87
C ARG A 570 19.17 29.58 -15.43
N ALA A 571 18.67 28.72 -14.54
CA ALA A 571 19.12 28.71 -13.16
C ALA A 571 20.56 28.23 -13.08
N GLN A 572 21.35 28.89 -12.25
CA GLN A 572 22.70 28.44 -11.92
C GLN A 572 22.63 27.29 -10.90
N PHE A 573 21.69 27.39 -9.96
CA PHE A 573 21.47 26.43 -8.89
C PHE A 573 20.00 26.02 -8.92
N ALA A 574 19.70 24.99 -9.72
CA ALA A 574 18.34 24.68 -10.14
C ALA A 574 17.43 24.29 -8.96
N ALA A 575 17.94 23.55 -7.97
CA ALA A 575 17.15 23.16 -6.81
C ALA A 575 16.72 24.36 -5.96
N HIS A 576 17.62 25.32 -5.70
CA HIS A 576 17.30 26.54 -4.96
C HIS A 576 16.32 27.42 -5.75
N GLU A 577 16.67 27.73 -7.00
CA GLU A 577 15.93 28.71 -7.81
C GLU A 577 14.55 28.19 -8.24
N LYS A 578 14.41 26.89 -8.54
CA LYS A 578 13.10 26.27 -8.86
C LYS A 578 12.11 26.43 -7.71
N LEU A 579 12.58 26.25 -6.49
CA LEU A 579 11.78 26.39 -5.28
C LEU A 579 11.64 27.85 -4.82
N GLY A 580 12.35 28.79 -5.45
CA GLY A 580 12.32 30.21 -5.14
C GLY A 580 13.19 30.63 -3.96
N PHE A 581 14.17 29.81 -3.57
CA PHE A 581 15.17 30.19 -2.57
C PHE A 581 16.27 31.05 -3.18
N ASP A 582 16.72 32.05 -2.42
CA ASP A 582 17.91 32.83 -2.73
C ASP A 582 19.15 31.92 -2.65
N ALA A 583 19.89 31.76 -3.75
CA ALA A 583 21.05 30.87 -3.81
C ALA A 583 22.22 31.32 -2.93
N GLU A 584 22.23 32.56 -2.44
CA GLU A 584 23.25 33.06 -1.53
C GLU A 584 22.86 32.89 -0.07
N LYS A 585 21.57 33.01 0.26
CA LYS A 585 21.06 33.03 1.65
C LYS A 585 20.34 31.75 2.07
N GLY A 586 19.63 31.12 1.14
CA GLY A 586 18.93 29.88 1.39
C GLY A 586 17.65 30.01 2.24
N GLY A 587 17.26 28.90 2.86
CA GLY A 587 16.09 28.76 3.72
C GLY A 587 15.87 27.31 4.15
N VAL A 588 14.83 27.08 4.95
CA VAL A 588 14.48 25.77 5.48
C VAL A 588 13.06 25.39 5.05
N VAL A 589 12.87 24.15 4.62
CA VAL A 589 11.57 23.54 4.34
C VAL A 589 11.36 22.40 5.31
N VAL A 590 10.21 22.39 6.00
CA VAL A 590 9.76 21.22 6.75
C VAL A 590 8.74 20.48 5.89
N THR A 591 8.90 19.17 5.76
CA THR A 591 7.89 18.28 5.18
C THR A 591 7.44 17.26 6.21
N ARG A 592 6.15 16.94 6.16
CA ARG A 592 5.51 15.91 6.96
C ARG A 592 6.04 14.52 6.59
N PRO A 593 5.80 13.50 7.44
CA PRO A 593 6.11 12.11 7.11
C PRO A 593 5.41 11.61 5.83
N ASP A 594 4.30 12.23 5.41
CA ASP A 594 3.59 11.95 4.15
C ASP A 594 4.07 12.80 2.95
N SER A 595 5.21 13.49 3.10
CA SER A 595 5.89 14.32 2.10
C SER A 595 5.12 15.58 1.63
N HIS A 596 4.12 16.03 2.39
CA HIS A 596 3.53 17.35 2.17
C HIS A 596 4.36 18.43 2.88
N VAL A 597 4.48 19.60 2.26
CA VAL A 597 5.13 20.77 2.86
C VAL A 597 4.35 21.20 4.09
N ALA A 598 5.02 21.31 5.23
CA ALA A 598 4.43 21.79 6.48
C ALA A 598 4.61 23.30 6.63
N CYS A 599 5.84 23.80 6.45
CA CYS A 599 6.18 25.20 6.54
C CYS A 599 7.51 25.51 5.84
N THR A 600 7.78 26.79 5.64
CA THR A 600 9.07 27.31 5.18
C THR A 600 9.56 28.39 6.14
N VAL A 601 10.86 28.38 6.46
CA VAL A 601 11.48 29.26 7.47
C VAL A 601 12.76 29.86 6.88
N GLN A 602 12.96 31.17 7.04
CA GLN A 602 14.20 31.83 6.61
C GLN A 602 15.41 31.28 7.38
N LEU A 603 16.52 31.04 6.67
CA LEU A 603 17.81 30.73 7.28
C LEU A 603 18.49 32.04 7.68
N VAL A 604 18.72 32.23 8.98
CA VAL A 604 19.32 33.45 9.53
C VAL A 604 20.46 33.13 10.50
N GLU A 605 21.35 34.09 10.70
CA GLU A 605 22.32 34.08 11.79
C GLU A 605 21.63 34.19 13.16
N GLY A 606 22.24 33.63 14.19
CA GLY A 606 21.67 33.53 15.54
C GLY A 606 20.68 32.38 15.71
N SER A 607 19.79 32.48 16.70
CA SER A 607 18.88 31.39 17.06
C SER A 607 17.57 31.34 16.27
N GLY A 608 17.25 32.43 15.53
CA GLY A 608 15.92 32.64 14.95
C GLY A 608 15.40 31.48 14.11
N THR A 609 16.26 30.86 13.29
CA THR A 609 15.88 29.70 12.46
C THR A 609 15.35 28.54 13.31
N VAL A 610 16.07 28.17 14.39
CA VAL A 610 15.69 27.05 15.26
C VAL A 610 14.57 27.46 16.22
N ASP A 611 14.50 28.72 16.65
CA ASP A 611 13.40 29.23 17.46
C ASP A 611 12.07 29.15 16.71
N ALA A 612 12.04 29.53 15.42
CA ALA A 612 10.85 29.39 14.58
C ALA A 612 10.44 27.91 14.39
N LEU A 613 11.40 27.01 14.17
CA LEU A 613 11.13 25.57 14.09
C LEU A 613 10.60 25.02 15.42
N ASN A 614 11.15 25.46 16.55
CA ASN A 614 10.65 25.11 17.88
C ASN A 614 9.20 25.60 18.04
N GLU A 615 8.87 26.84 17.68
CA GLU A 615 7.49 27.34 17.71
C GLU A 615 6.54 26.47 16.87
N PHE A 616 6.96 26.06 15.67
CA PHE A 616 6.16 25.19 14.81
C PHE A 616 5.88 23.83 15.46
N PHE A 617 6.92 23.11 15.87
CA PHE A 617 6.76 21.78 16.48
C PHE A 617 6.07 21.86 17.85
N ASN A 618 6.24 22.96 18.60
CA ASN A 618 5.60 23.14 19.90
C ASN A 618 4.07 23.25 19.81
N ALA A 619 3.51 23.54 18.62
CA ALA A 619 2.06 23.55 18.41
C ALA A 619 1.39 22.19 18.63
N PHE A 620 2.16 21.09 18.54
CA PHE A 620 1.65 19.74 18.76
C PHE A 620 2.54 18.86 19.65
N SER A 621 3.74 19.33 19.99
CA SER A 621 4.69 18.63 20.86
C SER A 621 4.10 18.32 22.24
N THR A 622 4.31 17.11 22.76
CA THR A 622 3.98 16.79 24.17
C THR A 622 4.98 17.39 25.15
N LYS A 623 6.23 17.57 24.70
CA LYS A 623 7.33 18.15 25.48
C LYS A 623 7.55 19.61 25.11
N PRO A 624 7.82 20.51 26.07
CA PRO A 624 7.98 21.93 25.78
C PRO A 624 9.29 22.22 25.02
N LEU A 625 9.18 22.91 23.89
CA LEU A 625 10.32 23.29 23.04
C LEU A 625 10.67 24.78 23.20
N GLY A 626 11.88 25.19 22.80
CA GLY A 626 12.35 26.58 22.87
C GLY A 626 12.62 27.10 24.29
N GLN A 627 12.84 28.41 24.45
CA GLN A 627 12.99 29.03 25.78
C GLN A 627 11.63 29.40 26.37
N ASP A 628 11.53 29.42 27.71
CA ASP A 628 10.36 29.95 28.43
C ASP A 628 10.20 31.45 28.15
N SER A 629 9.52 31.81 27.07
CA SER A 629 8.97 33.15 26.97
C SER A 629 7.86 33.27 28.01
N GLN A 630 8.04 34.18 28.99
CA GLN A 630 7.09 34.43 30.07
C GLN A 630 5.66 34.86 29.61
N GLN A 631 5.37 34.86 28.31
CA GLN A 631 4.12 35.30 27.71
C GLN A 631 3.10 34.17 27.41
N SER A 632 3.47 32.89 27.48
CA SER A 632 2.55 31.78 27.12
C SER A 632 1.77 31.17 28.29
N ARG A 633 2.04 31.55 29.55
CA ARG A 633 1.42 30.96 30.76
C ARG A 633 0.07 31.54 31.18
N LEU A 634 -0.66 32.24 30.30
CA LEU A 634 -1.98 32.81 30.62
C LEU A 634 -3.17 32.07 29.97
N GLY A 635 -2.94 30.97 29.23
CA GLY A 635 -4.00 30.32 28.45
C GLY A 635 -4.53 28.97 28.96
N GLN A 636 -3.80 28.25 29.82
CA GLN A 636 -4.19 26.88 30.18
C GLN A 636 -3.77 26.52 31.61
N MET A 637 -4.70 26.67 32.55
CA MET A 637 -4.74 25.84 33.76
C MET A 637 -6.18 25.39 33.99
N PRO A 638 -6.47 24.08 33.98
CA PRO A 638 -7.65 23.55 34.66
C PRO A 638 -7.38 23.54 36.17
N SER A 639 -8.37 23.97 36.96
CA SER A 639 -8.39 23.86 38.42
C SER A 639 -8.29 22.40 38.84
N LEU A 640 -7.19 22.01 39.50
CA LEU A 640 -7.07 20.73 40.18
C LEU A 640 -7.23 20.94 41.69
N ASP A 641 -8.24 20.28 42.22
CA ASP A 641 -8.61 20.20 43.62
C ASP A 641 -7.57 19.34 44.37
N LEU A 642 -7.02 19.90 45.45
CA LEU A 642 -5.97 19.29 46.26
C LEU A 642 -6.60 18.69 47.51
N SER A 643 -6.76 17.36 47.52
CA SER A 643 -6.72 16.59 48.76
C SER A 643 -6.20 15.19 48.49
N TYR A 644 -5.03 14.86 49.06
CA TYR A 644 -4.81 13.72 49.96
C TYR A 644 -3.33 13.62 50.32
N VAL A 645 -3.09 13.43 51.62
CA VAL A 645 -1.83 13.59 52.36
C VAL A 645 -1.39 12.20 52.85
N PHE A 646 -0.11 11.87 52.59
CA PHE A 646 0.81 10.93 53.25
C PHE A 646 0.48 9.42 53.43
N SER A 647 1.44 8.58 53.05
CA SER A 647 2.18 7.69 53.98
C SER A 647 3.30 6.93 53.26
N ILE A 648 4.53 7.12 53.73
CA ILE A 648 5.75 6.39 53.31
C ILE A 648 5.97 5.24 54.29
N SER A 649 6.26 4.04 53.79
CA SER A 649 7.03 3.04 54.54
C SER A 649 7.86 2.15 53.61
N THR A 650 9.17 2.19 53.79
CA THR A 650 10.15 1.19 53.32
C THR A 650 10.26 0.06 54.36
N PRO A 651 10.79 -1.12 53.97
CA PRO A 651 12.12 -1.44 54.50
C PRO A 651 13.06 -2.18 53.52
N HIS A 652 14.35 -1.97 53.76
CA HIS A 652 15.51 -2.75 53.30
C HIS A 652 15.56 -4.16 53.93
N HIS A 653 16.13 -5.15 53.22
CA HIS A 653 17.31 -5.89 53.69
C HIS A 653 17.99 -6.77 52.61
N LEU A 654 19.32 -6.86 52.74
CA LEU A 654 20.32 -7.57 51.93
C LEU A 654 20.25 -9.11 51.97
N GLN A 655 20.82 -9.79 50.96
CA GLN A 655 22.02 -10.66 51.14
C GLN A 655 22.65 -11.19 49.84
N ARG A 656 23.96 -11.46 49.93
CA ARG A 656 24.93 -11.88 48.90
C ARG A 656 25.12 -13.42 48.84
N GLY A 657 25.63 -13.91 47.71
CA GLY A 657 26.41 -15.15 47.55
C GLY A 657 26.03 -15.91 46.28
N SER A 658 26.89 -16.55 45.48
CA SER A 658 28.34 -16.75 45.42
C SER A 658 28.67 -17.39 44.05
N CYS A 659 29.90 -17.21 43.55
CA CYS A 659 30.44 -17.81 42.32
C CYS A 659 30.56 -19.34 42.38
N LEU A 660 30.36 -20.04 41.25
CA LEU A 660 31.03 -21.30 40.89
C LEU A 660 31.20 -21.42 39.36
N GLN A 661 32.39 -21.87 38.94
CA GLN A 661 32.81 -22.14 37.55
C GLN A 661 32.55 -23.61 37.13
N PRO A 662 32.68 -23.97 35.83
CA PRO A 662 32.02 -25.14 35.24
C PRO A 662 32.87 -26.43 35.33
N SER A 663 32.18 -27.58 35.36
CA SER A 663 32.80 -28.90 35.24
C SER A 663 32.34 -29.64 33.99
N HIS A 664 33.31 -30.30 33.35
CA HIS A 664 33.21 -31.10 32.13
C HIS A 664 32.20 -32.24 32.24
N LEU A 665 31.36 -32.43 31.21
CA LEU A 665 30.74 -33.73 30.94
C LEU A 665 30.89 -34.11 29.46
N LYS A 666 31.53 -35.26 29.23
CA LYS A 666 31.80 -35.86 27.92
C LYS A 666 30.52 -36.41 27.29
N ILE A 667 30.31 -36.06 26.02
CA ILE A 667 29.29 -36.59 25.13
C ILE A 667 29.62 -38.04 24.79
N LYS A 668 28.62 -38.93 24.93
CA LYS A 668 28.62 -40.27 24.33
C LYS A 668 27.29 -40.44 23.60
N ILE A 669 27.25 -40.10 22.31
CA ILE A 669 26.09 -40.33 21.44
C ILE A 669 26.27 -41.70 20.79
N THR A 670 25.42 -42.65 21.19
CA THR A 670 25.24 -43.93 20.52
C THR A 670 24.49 -43.68 19.21
N TYR A 671 25.07 -44.07 18.07
CA TYR A 671 24.39 -44.01 16.77
C TYR A 671 23.25 -45.04 16.75
N LEU A 672 22.01 -44.56 16.84
CA LEU A 672 20.83 -45.32 16.44
C LEU A 672 20.67 -45.15 14.92
N THR A 673 20.88 -46.24 14.17
CA THR A 673 20.50 -46.34 12.77
C THR A 673 18.99 -46.15 12.64
N SER A 674 18.56 -45.06 11.99
CA SER A 674 17.13 -44.79 11.75
C SER A 674 16.57 -45.82 10.77
N LYS A 675 15.58 -46.62 11.21
CA LYS A 675 14.79 -47.47 10.31
C LYS A 675 14.07 -46.59 9.27
N ALA A 676 14.05 -47.04 8.02
CA ALA A 676 13.22 -46.50 6.94
C ALA A 676 11.76 -46.41 7.39
N LYS A 677 11.08 -45.28 7.11
CA LYS A 677 9.68 -45.04 7.47
C LYS A 677 8.86 -44.95 6.19
N MET A 678 7.90 -45.86 6.04
CA MET A 678 6.88 -45.81 5.00
C MET A 678 5.83 -44.76 5.34
N LEU A 679 5.55 -43.85 4.42
CA LEU A 679 4.47 -42.87 4.49
C LEU A 679 3.53 -43.04 3.29
N THR A 680 2.25 -42.74 3.49
CA THR A 680 1.24 -42.78 2.44
C THR A 680 0.55 -41.43 2.34
N LEU A 681 0.36 -40.95 1.11
CA LEU A 681 -0.57 -39.86 0.80
C LEU A 681 -1.93 -40.50 0.51
N SER A 682 -2.95 -40.11 1.26
CA SER A 682 -4.32 -40.58 1.06
C SER A 682 -5.25 -39.40 0.86
N VAL A 683 -6.32 -39.62 0.08
CA VAL A 683 -7.36 -38.65 -0.19
C VAL A 683 -8.70 -39.19 0.27
N GLU A 684 -9.54 -38.31 0.78
CA GLU A 684 -10.94 -38.53 1.04
C GLU A 684 -11.71 -37.38 0.39
N ALA A 685 -12.69 -37.69 -0.46
CA ALA A 685 -13.46 -36.69 -1.22
C ALA A 685 -14.86 -37.23 -1.57
N GLN A 686 -15.84 -36.34 -1.68
CA GLN A 686 -17.15 -36.66 -2.22
C GLN A 686 -17.11 -36.50 -3.74
N LEU A 687 -17.34 -37.59 -4.48
CA LEU A 687 -17.43 -37.57 -5.94
C LEU A 687 -18.90 -37.66 -6.37
N GLU A 688 -19.35 -36.72 -7.18
CA GLU A 688 -20.70 -36.71 -7.77
C GLU A 688 -20.56 -36.77 -9.29
N GLY A 689 -21.06 -37.84 -9.92
CA GLY A 689 -21.01 -38.03 -11.37
C GLY A 689 -19.62 -38.37 -11.95
N VAL A 690 -18.55 -38.33 -11.15
CA VAL A 690 -17.18 -38.74 -11.52
C VAL A 690 -16.62 -39.85 -10.64
N THR A 691 -15.63 -40.60 -11.15
CA THR A 691 -14.88 -41.66 -10.47
C THR A 691 -13.43 -41.69 -10.99
N ALA A 692 -12.61 -42.57 -10.44
CA ALA A 692 -11.23 -42.78 -10.84
C ALA A 692 -10.41 -41.48 -10.87
N LEU A 693 -10.47 -40.69 -9.80
CA LEU A 693 -9.70 -39.46 -9.66
C LEU A 693 -8.21 -39.79 -9.43
N LEU A 694 -7.32 -39.32 -10.30
CA LEU A 694 -5.87 -39.54 -10.19
C LEU A 694 -5.08 -38.37 -10.78
N PRO A 695 -3.83 -38.12 -10.33
CA PRO A 695 -2.96 -37.16 -10.99
C PRO A 695 -2.38 -37.76 -12.28
N THR A 696 -2.13 -36.92 -13.28
CA THR A 696 -1.46 -37.34 -14.52
C THR A 696 0.05 -37.50 -14.27
N ASP A 697 0.47 -38.72 -13.92
CA ASP A 697 1.86 -39.03 -13.49
C ASP A 697 2.54 -40.05 -14.41
N THR A 698 3.07 -39.55 -15.53
CA THR A 698 3.73 -40.33 -16.59
C THR A 698 5.20 -39.92 -16.76
N GLU A 699 6.02 -40.71 -17.45
CA GLU A 699 7.44 -40.36 -17.63
C GLU A 699 7.61 -39.14 -18.55
N GLU A 700 6.71 -38.99 -19.53
CA GLU A 700 6.67 -37.85 -20.46
C GLU A 700 6.09 -36.58 -19.82
N ASN A 701 5.16 -36.74 -18.87
CA ASN A 701 4.56 -35.65 -18.10
C ASN A 701 4.46 -36.07 -16.62
N PRO A 702 5.55 -35.90 -15.84
CA PRO A 702 5.61 -36.37 -14.46
C PRO A 702 4.86 -35.43 -13.51
N TYR A 703 4.11 -36.01 -12.58
CA TYR A 703 3.41 -35.21 -11.57
C TYR A 703 4.36 -34.86 -10.43
N PHE A 704 4.47 -33.57 -10.12
CA PHE A 704 5.30 -33.08 -9.02
C PHE A 704 4.49 -33.03 -7.72
N TYR A 705 4.78 -33.94 -6.79
CA TYR A 705 4.11 -33.97 -5.51
C TYR A 705 4.73 -32.96 -4.55
N THR A 706 3.94 -31.98 -4.12
CA THR A 706 4.41 -30.85 -3.30
C THR A 706 4.06 -31.02 -1.83
N PHE A 707 5.06 -30.98 -0.95
CA PHE A 707 4.90 -31.20 0.49
C PHE A 707 5.57 -30.13 1.34
N ARG A 708 5.05 -29.95 2.57
CA ARG A 708 5.86 -29.43 3.68
C ARG A 708 6.65 -30.56 4.31
N VAL A 709 7.94 -30.30 4.51
CA VAL A 709 8.90 -31.29 4.99
C VAL A 709 9.44 -30.87 6.35
N GLN A 710 9.44 -31.78 7.31
CA GLN A 710 10.04 -31.57 8.63
C GLN A 710 11.19 -32.55 8.88
N CYS A 711 12.26 -32.04 9.46
CA CYS A 711 13.40 -32.85 9.89
C CYS A 711 13.02 -33.65 11.14
N THR A 712 13.11 -34.98 11.09
CA THR A 712 12.81 -35.84 12.26
C THR A 712 13.89 -35.81 13.34
N SER A 713 15.05 -35.19 13.07
CA SER A 713 16.16 -35.09 14.04
C SER A 713 16.13 -33.83 14.88
N CYS A 714 15.74 -32.68 14.31
CA CYS A 714 15.75 -31.39 15.00
C CYS A 714 14.43 -30.62 14.89
N HIS A 715 13.40 -31.21 14.26
CA HIS A 715 12.07 -30.64 14.06
C HIS A 715 12.04 -29.33 13.24
N GLU A 716 13.14 -29.00 12.56
CA GLU A 716 13.20 -27.89 11.60
C GLU A 716 12.31 -28.21 10.40
N THR A 717 11.38 -27.31 10.11
CA THR A 717 10.55 -27.38 8.91
C THR A 717 11.27 -26.68 7.76
N HIS A 718 11.32 -27.31 6.58
CA HIS A 718 11.90 -26.69 5.40
C HIS A 718 11.16 -25.37 5.10
N PRO A 719 11.87 -24.24 4.88
CA PRO A 719 11.23 -22.93 4.76
C PRO A 719 10.39 -22.77 3.49
N ASN A 720 10.61 -23.62 2.48
CA ASN A 720 9.84 -23.65 1.24
C ASN A 720 9.06 -24.96 1.14
N TRP A 721 7.96 -24.93 0.39
CA TRP A 721 7.36 -26.16 -0.14
C TRP A 721 8.37 -26.89 -1.02
N VAL A 722 8.36 -28.22 -0.93
CA VAL A 722 9.26 -29.09 -1.67
C VAL A 722 8.43 -29.91 -2.63
N SER A 723 8.75 -29.80 -3.91
CA SER A 723 8.13 -30.56 -4.98
C SER A 723 9.15 -31.53 -5.56
N PHE A 724 8.76 -32.79 -5.75
CA PHE A 724 9.57 -33.81 -6.42
C PHE A 724 8.65 -34.83 -7.09
N ASN A 725 9.14 -35.54 -8.09
CA ASN A 725 8.35 -36.55 -8.81
C ASN A 725 8.98 -37.96 -8.71
N ARG A 726 8.22 -38.99 -9.10
CA ARG A 726 8.64 -40.40 -8.98
C ARG A 726 9.77 -40.81 -9.93
N PHE A 727 10.06 -40.02 -10.97
CA PHE A 727 11.03 -40.31 -12.02
C PHE A 727 12.36 -39.58 -11.80
N GLU A 728 12.41 -38.61 -10.89
CA GLU A 728 13.65 -37.93 -10.50
C GLU A 728 14.61 -38.89 -9.80
N VAL A 729 15.90 -38.80 -10.12
CA VAL A 729 16.94 -39.63 -9.52
C VAL A 729 18.08 -38.72 -9.07
N HIS A 730 18.33 -38.69 -7.76
CA HIS A 730 19.42 -37.93 -7.16
C HIS A 730 20.34 -38.84 -6.36
N GLU A 731 21.65 -38.71 -6.60
CA GLU A 731 22.68 -39.38 -5.80
C GLU A 731 22.65 -38.87 -4.36
N ILE A 732 22.74 -39.79 -3.39
CA ILE A 732 22.78 -39.45 -1.97
C ILE A 732 24.23 -39.14 -1.56
N PRO A 733 24.55 -37.90 -1.12
CA PRO A 733 25.92 -37.53 -0.75
C PRO A 733 26.50 -38.46 0.34
N GLY A 734 27.63 -39.10 0.03
CA GLY A 734 28.33 -40.02 0.94
C GLY A 734 27.77 -41.44 0.98
N SER A 735 26.90 -41.82 0.04
CA SER A 735 26.33 -43.16 -0.14
C SER A 735 26.41 -43.60 -1.62
N ARG A 736 26.24 -44.89 -1.90
CA ARG A 736 26.08 -45.43 -3.28
C ARG A 736 24.61 -45.56 -3.71
N GLY A 737 23.69 -44.95 -2.97
CA GLY A 737 22.25 -45.02 -3.21
C GLY A 737 21.71 -43.77 -3.90
N GLU A 738 20.53 -43.90 -4.50
CA GLU A 738 19.78 -42.84 -5.15
C GLU A 738 18.41 -42.67 -4.47
N ALA A 739 17.80 -41.50 -4.62
CA ALA A 739 16.45 -41.20 -4.15
C ALA A 739 15.78 -40.14 -5.03
N ASN A 740 14.43 -40.11 -5.06
CA ASN A 740 13.70 -39.06 -5.77
C ASN A 740 13.85 -37.67 -5.14
N PHE A 741 14.14 -37.59 -3.84
CA PHE A 741 14.38 -36.34 -3.14
C PHE A 741 15.52 -36.49 -2.12
N VAL A 742 16.45 -35.53 -2.09
CA VAL A 742 17.58 -35.48 -1.15
C VAL A 742 17.68 -34.08 -0.54
N TRP A 743 17.66 -34.00 0.78
CA TRP A 743 17.70 -32.74 1.53
C TRP A 743 18.72 -32.75 2.64
N LYS A 744 19.58 -31.74 2.70
CA LYS A 744 20.47 -31.47 3.83
C LYS A 744 19.84 -30.42 4.76
N CYS A 745 19.44 -30.82 5.96
CA CYS A 745 18.85 -29.93 6.96
C CYS A 745 19.84 -28.82 7.34
N ARG A 746 19.42 -27.54 7.28
CA ARG A 746 20.31 -26.40 7.59
C ARG A 746 20.67 -26.32 9.07
N LEU A 747 19.76 -26.74 9.95
CA LEU A 747 19.96 -26.67 11.39
C LEU A 747 20.87 -27.79 11.92
N CYS A 748 20.55 -29.06 11.61
CA CYS A 748 21.32 -30.19 12.13
C CYS A 748 22.35 -30.77 11.15
N THR A 749 22.42 -30.24 9.92
CA THR A 749 23.36 -30.64 8.84
C THR A 749 23.24 -32.09 8.33
N LYS A 750 22.29 -32.87 8.85
CA LYS A 750 22.02 -34.24 8.39
C LYS A 750 21.36 -34.25 7.02
N THR A 751 21.68 -35.26 6.22
CA THR A 751 21.05 -35.55 4.94
C THR A 751 19.84 -36.47 5.14
N HIS A 752 18.75 -36.16 4.47
CA HIS A 752 17.47 -36.84 4.49
C HIS A 752 17.05 -37.18 3.07
N THR A 753 16.26 -38.24 2.91
CA THR A 753 15.83 -38.70 1.59
C THR A 753 14.37 -39.10 1.57
N ALA A 754 13.72 -38.97 0.43
CA ALA A 754 12.40 -39.54 0.16
C ALA A 754 12.35 -40.17 -1.24
N SER A 755 11.58 -41.24 -1.41
CA SER A 755 11.33 -41.83 -2.72
C SER A 755 9.91 -42.38 -2.81
N ILE A 756 9.21 -42.10 -3.90
CA ILE A 756 7.89 -42.64 -4.21
C ILE A 756 8.08 -44.06 -4.74
N ILE A 757 7.62 -45.05 -4.00
CA ILE A 757 7.83 -46.47 -4.34
C ILE A 757 6.60 -47.11 -5.01
N SER A 758 5.44 -46.45 -4.92
CA SER A 758 4.22 -46.82 -5.63
C SER A 758 3.63 -45.58 -6.28
N GLY A 759 3.41 -45.63 -7.60
CA GLY A 759 2.71 -44.59 -8.35
C GLY A 759 1.24 -44.44 -7.92
N PRO A 760 0.56 -43.40 -8.44
CA PRO A 760 -0.77 -43.02 -7.98
C PRO A 760 -1.79 -44.11 -8.29
N LYS A 761 -2.60 -44.45 -7.28
CA LYS A 761 -3.79 -45.29 -7.44
C LYS A 761 -5.02 -44.39 -7.62
N PRO A 762 -5.97 -44.76 -8.49
CA PRO A 762 -7.19 -43.98 -8.67
C PRO A 762 -8.05 -44.00 -7.40
N TYR A 763 -8.61 -42.84 -7.06
CA TYR A 763 -9.64 -42.71 -6.04
C TYR A 763 -11.01 -42.98 -6.65
N GLU A 764 -11.62 -44.09 -6.26
CA GLU A 764 -12.90 -44.54 -6.81
C GLU A 764 -14.10 -43.99 -6.03
N ALA A 765 -15.20 -43.70 -6.73
CA ALA A 765 -16.46 -43.32 -6.11
C ALA A 765 -17.01 -44.48 -5.25
N GLN A 766 -17.46 -44.16 -4.04
CA GLN A 766 -18.01 -45.14 -3.08
C GLN A 766 -19.27 -44.58 -2.42
N GLU A 767 -20.22 -45.45 -2.05
CA GLU A 767 -21.47 -45.06 -1.36
C GLU A 767 -21.22 -44.42 0.02
N LYS A 768 -20.06 -44.70 0.63
CA LYS A 768 -19.61 -44.07 1.88
C LYS A 768 -18.23 -43.50 1.66
N GLN A 769 -18.06 -42.24 2.04
CA GLN A 769 -16.79 -41.53 2.00
C GLN A 769 -15.76 -42.29 2.86
N SER A 770 -14.64 -42.66 2.25
CA SER A 770 -13.55 -43.34 2.94
C SER A 770 -12.21 -42.97 2.32
N SER A 771 -11.20 -42.79 3.16
CA SER A 771 -9.86 -42.42 2.70
C SER A 771 -9.20 -43.54 1.90
N GLN A 772 -8.71 -43.24 0.69
CA GLN A 772 -7.96 -44.18 -0.15
C GLN A 772 -6.55 -43.66 -0.43
N LYS A 773 -5.60 -44.59 -0.52
CA LYS A 773 -4.18 -44.27 -0.73
C LYS A 773 -3.93 -43.91 -2.20
N ILE A 774 -3.26 -42.79 -2.42
CA ILE A 774 -2.80 -42.34 -3.74
C ILE A 774 -1.37 -42.85 -4.00
N ILE A 775 -0.38 -42.39 -3.23
CA ILE A 775 1.03 -42.83 -3.36
C ILE A 775 1.62 -43.33 -2.04
N GLU A 776 2.69 -44.13 -2.17
CA GLU A 776 3.47 -44.64 -1.05
C GLU A 776 4.93 -44.18 -1.19
N MET A 777 5.53 -43.73 -0.08
CA MET A 777 6.86 -43.11 -0.04
C MET A 777 7.75 -43.76 1.02
N ASP A 778 9.00 -44.09 0.68
CA ASP A 778 10.07 -44.42 1.64
C ASP A 778 10.79 -43.13 2.06
N CYS A 779 10.66 -42.75 3.33
CA CYS A 779 11.27 -41.54 3.89
C CYS A 779 12.35 -41.88 4.95
N ARG A 780 13.50 -41.23 4.85
CA ARG A 780 14.64 -41.40 5.78
C ARG A 780 15.07 -40.07 6.37
N GLY A 781 14.86 -39.90 7.67
CA GLY A 781 15.29 -38.73 8.43
C GLY A 781 14.41 -37.48 8.26
N LEU A 782 13.41 -37.52 7.38
CA LEU A 782 12.38 -36.50 7.22
C LEU A 782 10.97 -37.10 7.38
N GLU A 783 9.99 -36.23 7.58
CA GLU A 783 8.57 -36.54 7.44
C GLU A 783 7.86 -35.44 6.65
N PHE A 784 6.82 -35.83 5.92
CA PHE A 784 5.93 -34.91 5.22
C PHE A 784 4.74 -34.64 6.12
N ILE A 785 4.47 -33.37 6.39
CA ILE A 785 3.45 -32.95 7.36
C ILE A 785 2.22 -32.35 6.70
N GLU A 786 2.33 -31.95 5.43
CA GLU A 786 1.25 -31.31 4.67
C GLU A 786 1.48 -31.59 3.18
N PHE A 787 0.42 -31.89 2.43
CA PHE A 787 0.44 -32.06 0.98
C PHE A 787 -0.33 -30.93 0.32
N LYS A 788 0.19 -30.43 -0.80
CA LYS A 788 -0.46 -29.44 -1.65
C LYS A 788 -0.79 -30.11 -2.99
N PRO A 789 -2.08 -30.22 -3.37
CA PRO A 789 -2.50 -30.89 -4.60
C PRO A 789 -2.35 -29.98 -5.83
N ASP A 790 -1.18 -29.37 -6.02
CA ASP A 790 -0.92 -28.52 -7.18
C ASP A 790 -0.57 -29.33 -8.43
N GLY A 791 -1.19 -29.00 -9.56
CA GLY A 791 -1.01 -29.70 -10.83
C GLY A 791 -2.29 -30.40 -11.30
N ASP A 792 -2.25 -30.92 -12.52
CA ASP A 792 -3.44 -31.43 -13.21
C ASP A 792 -3.86 -32.81 -12.69
N TRP A 793 -5.15 -32.92 -12.36
CA TRP A 793 -5.80 -34.19 -12.08
C TRP A 793 -6.74 -34.59 -13.22
N GLU A 794 -7.04 -35.88 -13.27
CA GLU A 794 -7.98 -36.50 -14.19
C GLU A 794 -9.04 -37.29 -13.43
N ALA A 795 -10.27 -37.27 -13.91
CA ALA A 795 -11.36 -38.12 -13.45
C ALA A 795 -12.22 -38.59 -14.62
N LYS A 796 -12.95 -39.67 -14.44
CA LYS A 796 -13.85 -40.24 -15.46
C LYS A 796 -15.29 -40.08 -15.04
N ALA A 797 -16.19 -39.80 -15.98
CA ALA A 797 -17.62 -39.86 -15.70
C ALA A 797 -18.01 -41.29 -15.30
N VAL A 798 -18.90 -41.44 -14.31
CA VAL A 798 -19.34 -42.76 -13.80
C VAL A 798 -20.08 -43.58 -14.87
N ASP A 799 -20.84 -42.91 -15.72
CA ASP A 799 -21.79 -43.54 -16.64
C ASP A 799 -21.62 -43.08 -18.10
N SER A 800 -20.51 -42.42 -18.43
CA SER A 800 -20.22 -41.98 -19.79
C SER A 800 -18.75 -42.20 -20.13
N THR A 801 -18.39 -42.03 -21.41
CA THR A 801 -17.00 -42.15 -21.88
C THR A 801 -16.22 -40.84 -21.72
N THR A 802 -16.78 -39.84 -21.04
CA THR A 802 -16.15 -38.53 -20.83
C THR A 802 -15.02 -38.66 -19.80
N THR A 803 -13.85 -38.13 -20.15
CA THR A 803 -12.70 -37.98 -19.24
C THR A 803 -12.50 -36.49 -19.02
N PHE A 804 -12.46 -36.08 -17.77
CA PHE A 804 -12.20 -34.72 -17.34
C PHE A 804 -10.71 -34.62 -17.02
N SER A 805 -10.01 -33.71 -17.67
CA SER A 805 -8.57 -33.48 -17.52
C SER A 805 -8.30 -32.03 -17.14
N GLY A 806 -7.20 -31.76 -16.44
CA GLY A 806 -6.91 -30.40 -15.96
C GLY A 806 -7.77 -30.00 -14.77
N ILE A 807 -8.17 -30.98 -13.96
CA ILE A 807 -8.91 -30.77 -12.72
C ILE A 807 -7.96 -30.12 -11.71
N ASP A 808 -8.24 -28.87 -11.33
CA ASP A 808 -7.53 -28.16 -10.27
C ASP A 808 -8.20 -28.42 -8.92
N LEU A 809 -7.50 -29.08 -8.01
CA LEU A 809 -7.99 -29.41 -6.67
C LEU A 809 -7.45 -28.47 -5.58
N SER A 810 -6.79 -27.37 -5.96
CA SER A 810 -6.17 -26.43 -5.02
C SER A 810 -7.18 -25.63 -4.19
N GLU A 811 -8.41 -25.48 -4.68
CA GLU A 811 -9.52 -24.81 -3.99
C GLU A 811 -10.37 -25.76 -3.12
N GLY A 812 -10.06 -27.06 -3.12
CA GLY A 812 -10.75 -28.07 -2.30
C GLY A 812 -12.11 -28.54 -2.84
N GLU A 813 -12.57 -27.95 -3.95
CA GLU A 813 -13.74 -28.36 -4.71
C GLU A 813 -13.54 -28.13 -6.21
N TRP A 814 -14.24 -28.91 -7.04
CA TRP A 814 -14.23 -28.80 -8.49
C TRP A 814 -15.62 -29.14 -9.05
N TYR A 815 -16.05 -28.41 -10.06
CA TYR A 815 -17.36 -28.59 -10.72
C TYR A 815 -17.18 -28.50 -12.23
N ASP A 816 -17.91 -29.35 -12.96
CA ASP A 816 -17.98 -29.32 -14.41
C ASP A 816 -19.33 -29.92 -14.86
N TYR A 817 -19.52 -30.06 -16.16
CA TYR A 817 -20.77 -30.52 -16.74
C TYR A 817 -20.50 -31.62 -17.78
N ASP A 818 -21.07 -32.82 -17.58
CA ASP A 818 -21.00 -33.88 -18.59
C ASP A 818 -21.98 -33.58 -19.71
N GLU A 819 -21.52 -32.90 -20.76
CA GLU A 819 -22.32 -32.53 -21.93
C GLU A 819 -23.05 -33.72 -22.59
N LYS A 820 -22.51 -34.94 -22.49
CA LYS A 820 -23.14 -36.13 -23.07
C LYS A 820 -24.36 -36.60 -22.29
N LYS A 821 -24.40 -36.32 -20.99
CA LYS A 821 -25.51 -36.70 -20.09
C LYS A 821 -26.41 -35.53 -19.73
N GLY A 822 -25.92 -34.30 -19.88
CA GLY A 822 -26.65 -33.11 -19.46
C GLY A 822 -26.74 -33.00 -17.94
N GLU A 823 -25.75 -33.51 -17.20
CA GLU A 823 -25.72 -33.53 -15.74
C GLU A 823 -24.43 -32.86 -15.23
N GLU A 824 -24.55 -32.15 -14.10
CA GLU A 824 -23.41 -31.57 -13.39
C GLU A 824 -22.60 -32.67 -12.71
N VAL A 825 -21.28 -32.54 -12.74
CA VAL A 825 -20.35 -33.39 -12.03
C VAL A 825 -19.51 -32.56 -11.06
N SER A 826 -19.14 -33.13 -9.92
CA SER A 826 -18.32 -32.40 -8.95
C SER A 826 -17.46 -33.30 -8.06
N ILE A 827 -16.42 -32.67 -7.49
CA ILE A 827 -15.54 -33.23 -6.47
C ILE A 827 -15.57 -32.23 -5.31
N LYS A 828 -15.99 -32.66 -4.12
CA LYS A 828 -16.20 -31.81 -2.96
C LYS A 828 -15.56 -32.42 -1.72
N GLU A 829 -15.45 -31.62 -0.65
CA GLU A 829 -15.01 -32.05 0.68
C GLU A 829 -13.67 -32.79 0.68
N ILE A 830 -12.72 -32.31 -0.12
CA ILE A 830 -11.42 -32.98 -0.32
C ILE A 830 -10.54 -32.80 0.91
N THR A 831 -10.11 -33.92 1.50
CA THR A 831 -9.19 -33.98 2.63
C THR A 831 -7.97 -34.82 2.27
N TRP A 832 -6.79 -34.24 2.39
CA TRP A 832 -5.51 -34.91 2.16
C TRP A 832 -4.87 -35.31 3.49
N THR A 833 -4.49 -36.58 3.61
CA THR A 833 -3.79 -37.08 4.80
C THR A 833 -2.44 -37.66 4.39
N VAL A 834 -1.37 -37.15 5.02
CA VAL A 834 -0.04 -37.74 4.92
C VAL A 834 0.26 -38.45 6.23
N GLY A 835 0.29 -39.78 6.20
CA GLY A 835 0.29 -40.59 7.40
C GLY A 835 0.95 -41.95 7.22
N ARG A 836 0.98 -42.74 8.30
CA ARG A 836 1.51 -44.12 8.30
C ARG A 836 0.41 -45.14 8.11
#